data_AF-A0A175YRV2-F1
#
_entry.id   AF-A0A175YRV2-F1
#
_cell.length_a   1.000
_cell.length_b   1.000
_cell.length_c   1.000
_cell.angle_alpha   90.00
_cell.angle_beta   90.00
_cell.angle_gamma   90.00
#
_symmetry.space_group_name_H-M   'P 1'
#
loop_
_entity.id
_entity.type
_entity.pdbx_description
1 polymer ?
#
loop_
_entity_poly.entity_id
_entity_poly.type
_entity_poly.pdbx_seq_one_letter_code
_entity_poly.pdbx_strand_id
1 'polypeptide(L)'
;MSLRFFCKLIIASVILALIIPGIALLPTKVHFLTEAGLMSHAILLCYIENRLFNYSSIYYYGLEDDVMYPSYMIVMTTFVGLALVRRLLLDQRIGAKAVWILTCLYSSKLSVLFMTSKSVLWVSAVLLLAVSPPLLLYKYVLDIGKEKSRSSSKMKPFQGYMHACVVALAVWFCRETIFEALQWWYGRPPSDGLLLGFCILLSGLACVPIVALHFSHAMLAKRCLVLVVATGVLFILVQPPIAFSWTYHSEVIKAARVSTDDISIYGFMASKPTWPSWLLIAAILLTIAAVTSIIPIKYIVELRSFYSISMGIALGIYISAEYFLQAAILHALIVVTMVCASVFVVFTHFPSASSTKVLPWVFALLVALFPVTYLLEGQVRIKSILAESGVGDVGEDDSKLTTLLAVEGARTSLLGLYAAIFMLIALEIKFELASLMREKVIERSGLRHGQSGPNSSATFPPKLRFMQQRRASTVPTFTIKRISAEGSWMPAVGNVATVMCFAICLILNVNLTDGSNRAIFFLAPILLLLNQDSDFVAGFGDKQRYFPVTVVISAYLALTALYSIYEDIWHGNAGWGLEIGGPDWFFAVKNVALLILTFPSHILFNRFVWSYTKHTDPTPLLTIPLNLPSVIMTDVLKIKILGLLGIIYALVQYMISRQQYISGLKYI
;
A
#
# COMPACT_ATOMS: atom_id res chain seq x y z
N MET A 1 0.43 -46.72 18.25
CA MET A 1 0.82 -46.89 19.68
C MET A 1 0.05 -48.09 20.20
N SER A 2 0.67 -48.96 21.01
CA SER A 2 -0.06 -50.11 21.56
C SER A 2 -0.99 -49.67 22.69
N LEU A 3 -2.19 -50.26 22.75
CA LEU A 3 -3.20 -49.98 23.80
C LEU A 3 -2.60 -50.10 25.21
N ARG A 4 -1.72 -51.10 25.40
CA ARG A 4 -1.01 -51.34 26.67
C ARG A 4 -0.18 -50.13 27.12
N PHE A 5 0.51 -49.46 26.19
CA PHE A 5 1.30 -48.28 26.53
C PHE A 5 0.39 -47.08 26.85
N PHE A 6 -0.75 -46.97 26.18
CA PHE A 6 -1.73 -45.92 26.45
C PHE A 6 -2.36 -46.04 27.84
N CYS A 7 -2.79 -47.24 28.24
CA CYS A 7 -3.31 -47.49 29.59
C CYS A 7 -2.27 -47.16 30.68
N LYS A 8 -0.98 -47.43 30.43
CA LYS A 8 0.10 -47.05 31.37
C LYS A 8 0.20 -45.53 31.55
N LEU A 9 0.02 -44.73 30.49
CA LEU A 9 0.06 -43.28 30.59
C LEU A 9 -1.13 -42.71 31.37
N ILE A 10 -2.33 -43.30 31.20
CA ILE A 10 -3.51 -42.91 31.99
C ILE A 10 -3.32 -43.25 33.47
N ILE A 11 -2.83 -44.45 33.78
CA ILE A 11 -2.54 -44.84 35.17
C ILE A 11 -1.52 -43.86 35.78
N ALA A 12 -0.46 -43.53 35.03
CA ALA A 12 0.53 -42.55 35.48
C ALA A 12 -0.08 -41.16 35.72
N SER A 13 -1.02 -40.70 34.90
CA SER A 13 -1.66 -39.39 35.07
C SER A 13 -2.57 -39.34 36.30
N VAL A 14 -3.29 -40.42 36.59
CA VAL A 14 -4.13 -40.58 37.79
C VAL A 14 -3.26 -40.60 39.04
N ILE A 15 -2.15 -41.35 39.03
CA ILE A 15 -1.20 -41.39 40.15
C ILE A 15 -0.65 -39.98 40.43
N LEU A 16 -0.23 -39.24 39.40
CA LEU A 16 0.25 -37.87 39.55
C LEU A 16 -0.84 -36.94 40.13
N ALA A 17 -2.09 -37.05 39.66
CA ALA A 17 -3.20 -36.25 40.15
C ALA A 17 -3.53 -36.50 41.63
N LEU A 18 -3.34 -37.73 42.13
CA LEU A 18 -3.55 -38.07 43.55
C LEU A 18 -2.42 -37.59 44.45
N ILE A 19 -1.19 -37.63 43.95
CA ILE A 19 0.01 -37.29 44.72
C ILE A 19 0.19 -35.76 44.87
N ILE A 20 -0.08 -34.98 43.82
CA ILE A 20 0.15 -33.52 43.80
C ILE A 20 -0.54 -32.78 44.96
N PRO A 21 -1.84 -33.01 45.27
CA PRO A 21 -2.51 -32.35 46.39
C PRO A 21 -1.87 -32.66 47.75
N GLY A 22 -1.39 -33.90 47.94
CA GLY A 22 -0.69 -34.31 49.15
C GLY A 22 0.67 -33.63 49.30
N ILE A 23 1.42 -33.49 48.20
CA ILE A 23 2.69 -32.75 48.21
C ILE A 23 2.46 -31.25 48.45
N ALA A 24 1.33 -30.70 47.99
CA ALA A 24 0.98 -29.28 48.19
C ALA A 24 0.71 -28.88 49.65
N LEU A 25 0.58 -29.86 50.56
CA LEU A 25 0.42 -29.63 52.00
C LEU A 25 1.76 -29.58 52.75
N LEU A 26 2.87 -29.94 52.10
CA LEU A 26 4.21 -29.95 52.70
C LEU A 26 4.79 -28.53 52.85
N PRO A 27 5.76 -28.32 53.77
CA PRO A 27 6.34 -27.02 54.05
C PRO A 27 7.02 -26.35 52.83
N THR A 28 7.14 -25.03 52.89
CA THR A 28 7.48 -24.18 51.73
C THR A 28 8.81 -24.52 51.01
N LYS A 29 9.74 -25.22 51.68
CA LYS A 29 11.01 -25.68 51.09
C LYS A 29 10.84 -26.72 49.97
N VAL A 30 9.69 -27.41 49.92
CA VAL A 30 9.38 -28.43 48.89
C VAL A 30 8.38 -27.96 47.82
N HIS A 31 8.07 -26.65 47.76
CA HIS A 31 7.22 -26.11 46.69
C HIS A 31 7.74 -26.43 45.28
N PHE A 32 9.05 -26.50 45.08
CA PHE A 32 9.62 -26.90 43.78
C PHE A 32 9.12 -28.28 43.30
N LEU A 33 8.89 -29.22 44.23
CA LEU A 33 8.36 -30.55 43.91
C LEU A 33 6.89 -30.47 43.48
N THR A 34 6.11 -29.59 44.10
CA THR A 34 4.71 -29.32 43.70
C THR A 34 4.65 -28.70 42.30
N GLU A 35 5.55 -27.76 42.00
CA GLU A 35 5.65 -27.11 40.69
C GLU A 35 6.05 -28.10 39.59
N ALA A 36 7.08 -28.91 39.83
CA ALA A 36 7.53 -29.94 38.90
C ALA A 36 6.45 -31.03 38.70
N GLY A 37 5.75 -31.42 39.77
CA GLY A 37 4.61 -32.33 39.73
C GLY A 37 3.48 -31.79 38.85
N LEU A 38 3.07 -30.54 39.05
CA LEU A 38 2.04 -29.90 38.23
C LEU A 38 2.45 -29.76 36.76
N MET A 39 3.70 -29.38 36.48
CA MET A 39 4.21 -29.30 35.10
C MET A 39 4.21 -30.67 34.41
N SER A 40 4.70 -31.70 35.10
CA SER A 40 4.73 -33.07 34.55
C SER A 40 3.31 -33.62 34.32
N HIS A 41 2.36 -33.36 35.23
CA HIS A 41 0.97 -33.73 35.02
C HIS A 41 0.36 -33.01 33.80
N ALA A 42 0.59 -31.69 33.67
CA ALA A 42 0.09 -30.92 32.54
C ALA A 42 0.66 -31.42 31.20
N ILE A 43 1.96 -31.72 31.12
CA ILE A 43 2.61 -32.28 29.92
C ILE A 43 2.00 -33.64 29.57
N LEU A 44 1.83 -34.52 30.55
CA LEU A 44 1.26 -35.85 30.35
C LEU A 44 -0.20 -35.77 29.88
N LEU A 45 -0.99 -34.88 30.47
CA LEU A 45 -2.37 -34.63 30.08
C LEU A 45 -2.45 -34.10 28.65
N CYS A 46 -1.63 -33.13 28.27
CA CYS A 46 -1.56 -32.61 26.91
C CYS A 46 -1.15 -33.70 25.90
N TYR A 47 -0.22 -34.59 26.26
CA TYR A 47 0.17 -35.72 25.42
C TYR A 47 -0.98 -36.68 25.17
N ILE A 48 -1.71 -37.06 26.24
CA ILE A 48 -2.84 -38.00 26.16
C ILE A 48 -3.97 -37.39 25.31
N GLU A 49 -4.38 -36.15 25.59
CA GLU A 49 -5.45 -35.47 24.85
C GLU A 49 -5.10 -35.27 23.37
N ASN A 50 -3.86 -34.85 23.05
CA ASN A 50 -3.41 -34.70 21.66
C ASN A 50 -3.51 -36.00 20.88
N ARG A 51 -3.25 -37.15 21.52
CA ARG A 51 -3.33 -38.46 20.88
C ARG A 51 -4.78 -38.91 20.72
N LEU A 52 -5.61 -38.74 21.75
CA LEU A 52 -7.02 -39.08 21.72
C LEU A 52 -7.78 -38.33 20.64
N PHE A 53 -7.59 -37.01 20.57
CA PHE A 53 -8.29 -36.16 19.61
C PHE A 53 -7.83 -36.41 18.15
N ASN A 54 -6.52 -36.50 17.92
CA ASN A 54 -6.00 -36.75 16.57
C ASN A 54 -6.28 -38.18 16.07
N TYR A 55 -6.49 -39.14 16.96
CA TYR A 55 -6.79 -40.52 16.56
C TYR A 55 -8.18 -40.63 15.90
N SER A 56 -9.20 -39.99 16.48
CA SER A 56 -10.53 -39.96 15.87
C SER A 56 -10.56 -39.13 14.59
N SER A 57 -9.89 -37.97 14.56
CA SER A 57 -9.99 -37.04 13.42
C SER A 57 -9.22 -37.46 12.16
N ILE A 58 -8.09 -38.19 12.30
CA ILE A 58 -7.24 -38.57 11.16
C ILE A 58 -7.73 -39.88 10.50
N TYR A 59 -8.29 -40.81 11.28
CA TYR A 59 -8.63 -42.15 10.78
C TYR A 59 -10.12 -42.33 10.43
N TYR A 60 -11.02 -41.55 11.04
CA TYR A 60 -12.47 -41.65 10.84
C TYR A 60 -13.05 -40.36 10.25
N TYR A 61 -12.37 -39.80 9.24
CA TYR A 61 -12.86 -38.61 8.53
C TYR A 61 -14.16 -38.96 7.78
N GLY A 62 -15.31 -38.52 8.29
CA GLY A 62 -16.63 -38.71 7.66
C GLY A 62 -17.59 -39.72 8.34
N LEU A 63 -17.20 -40.32 9.47
CA LEU A 63 -18.12 -41.11 10.31
C LEU A 63 -18.40 -40.31 11.59
N GLU A 64 -19.50 -39.56 11.59
CA GLU A 64 -19.90 -38.65 12.68
C GLU A 64 -20.14 -39.36 14.03
N ASP A 65 -20.36 -40.68 14.01
CA ASP A 65 -20.78 -41.46 15.17
C ASP A 65 -19.64 -41.99 16.07
N ASP A 66 -18.38 -41.98 15.61
CA ASP A 66 -17.23 -42.56 16.34
C ASP A 66 -16.22 -41.50 16.84
N VAL A 67 -16.70 -40.37 17.39
CA VAL A 67 -15.84 -39.34 18.01
C VAL A 67 -15.41 -39.78 19.41
N MET A 68 -14.23 -40.42 19.51
CA MET A 68 -13.69 -40.96 20.76
C MET A 68 -13.36 -39.89 21.83
N TYR A 69 -13.03 -38.66 21.43
CA TYR A 69 -12.73 -37.56 22.35
C TYR A 69 -13.28 -36.22 21.82
N PRO A 70 -14.40 -35.71 22.37
CA PRO A 70 -15.09 -34.58 21.78
C PRO A 70 -14.42 -33.23 22.07
N SER A 71 -14.61 -32.27 21.16
CA SER A 71 -14.00 -30.93 21.23
C SER A 71 -14.34 -30.16 22.51
N TYR A 72 -15.55 -30.30 23.04
CA TYR A 72 -15.97 -29.63 24.28
C TYR A 72 -15.15 -30.09 25.50
N MET A 73 -14.63 -31.33 25.52
CA MET A 73 -13.78 -31.80 26.61
C MET A 73 -12.45 -31.05 26.64
N ILE A 74 -11.82 -30.83 25.48
CA ILE A 74 -10.58 -30.03 25.37
C ILE A 74 -10.81 -28.61 25.91
N VAL A 75 -11.92 -27.99 25.51
CA VAL A 75 -12.28 -26.65 25.96
C VAL A 75 -12.46 -26.62 27.48
N MET A 76 -13.21 -27.57 28.04
CA MET A 76 -13.45 -27.67 29.48
C MET A 76 -12.17 -27.93 30.27
N THR A 77 -11.34 -28.90 29.89
CA THR A 77 -10.09 -29.19 30.63
C THR A 77 -9.11 -28.02 30.56
N THR A 78 -9.13 -27.25 29.46
CA THR A 78 -8.31 -26.04 29.31
C THR A 78 -8.76 -24.92 30.24
N PHE A 79 -10.06 -24.59 30.25
CA PHE A 79 -10.58 -23.53 31.13
C PHE A 79 -10.45 -23.87 32.62
N VAL A 80 -10.75 -25.12 33.00
CA VAL A 80 -10.56 -25.60 34.37
C VAL A 80 -9.09 -25.53 34.77
N GLY A 81 -8.18 -25.97 33.88
CA GLY A 81 -6.73 -25.87 34.11
C GLY A 81 -6.27 -24.43 34.34
N LEU A 82 -6.69 -23.49 33.50
CA LEU A 82 -6.35 -22.07 33.64
C LEU A 82 -6.94 -21.44 34.92
N ALA A 83 -8.18 -21.78 35.27
CA ALA A 83 -8.82 -21.31 36.50
C ALA A 83 -8.09 -21.80 37.76
N LEU A 84 -7.66 -23.07 37.76
CA LEU A 84 -6.88 -23.66 38.85
C LEU A 84 -5.50 -23.02 38.99
N VAL A 85 -4.80 -22.79 37.87
CA VAL A 85 -3.50 -22.09 37.89
C VAL A 85 -3.65 -20.68 38.47
N ARG A 86 -4.70 -19.95 38.10
CA ARG A 86 -4.98 -18.62 38.65
C ARG A 86 -5.28 -18.66 40.15
N ARG A 87 -6.05 -19.64 40.62
CA ARG A 87 -6.35 -19.82 42.04
C ARG A 87 -5.09 -20.15 42.85
N LEU A 88 -4.28 -21.11 42.37
CA LEU A 88 -3.04 -21.51 43.02
C LEU A 88 -1.99 -20.39 43.06
N LEU A 89 -2.02 -19.47 42.09
CA LEU A 89 -1.23 -18.23 42.11
C LEU A 89 -1.71 -17.25 43.19
N LEU A 90 -3.01 -17.02 43.30
CA LEU A 90 -3.59 -16.13 44.34
C LEU A 90 -3.28 -16.65 45.76
N ASP A 91 -3.30 -17.98 45.91
CA ASP A 91 -2.97 -18.66 47.16
C ASP A 91 -1.44 -18.72 47.43
N GLN A 92 -0.60 -18.12 46.57
CA GLN A 92 0.88 -18.13 46.61
C GLN A 92 1.53 -19.51 46.73
N ARG A 93 0.86 -20.57 46.25
CA ARG A 93 1.38 -21.95 46.32
C ARG A 93 2.32 -22.32 45.18
N ILE A 94 2.35 -21.50 44.12
CA ILE A 94 3.11 -21.71 42.89
C ILE A 94 3.85 -20.43 42.52
N GLY A 95 5.12 -20.55 42.13
CA GLY A 95 5.95 -19.46 41.65
C GLY A 95 5.60 -18.98 40.22
N ALA A 96 6.00 -17.76 39.90
CA ALA A 96 5.70 -17.11 38.61
C ALA A 96 6.21 -17.89 37.38
N LYS A 97 7.34 -18.61 37.50
CA LYS A 97 7.89 -19.44 36.41
C LYS A 97 6.99 -20.63 36.09
N ALA A 98 6.47 -21.29 37.11
CA ALA A 98 5.60 -22.44 36.96
C ALA A 98 4.23 -22.05 36.40
N VAL A 99 3.66 -20.93 36.87
CA VAL A 99 2.43 -20.35 36.29
C VAL A 99 2.60 -20.05 34.81
N TRP A 100 3.72 -19.43 34.42
CA TRP A 100 4.02 -19.13 33.02
C TRP A 100 4.05 -20.40 32.15
N ILE A 101 4.76 -21.46 32.57
CA ILE A 101 4.81 -22.73 31.82
C ILE A 101 3.42 -23.38 31.74
N LEU A 102 2.69 -23.46 32.86
CA LEU A 102 1.36 -24.08 32.92
C LEU A 102 0.34 -23.34 32.07
N THR A 103 0.33 -22.01 32.11
CA THR A 103 -0.56 -21.20 31.24
C THR A 103 -0.26 -21.44 29.76
N CYS A 104 1.01 -21.54 29.36
CA CYS A 104 1.39 -21.86 27.97
C CYS A 104 0.92 -23.26 27.56
N LEU A 105 1.12 -24.28 28.40
CA LEU A 105 0.70 -25.66 28.11
C LEU A 105 -0.83 -25.83 28.04
N TYR A 106 -1.59 -25.20 28.93
CA TYR A 106 -3.04 -25.28 28.87
C TYR A 106 -3.59 -24.51 27.66
N SER A 107 -3.09 -23.31 27.39
CA SER A 107 -3.55 -22.53 26.23
C SER A 107 -3.18 -23.15 24.88
N SER A 108 -2.07 -23.88 24.79
CA SER A 108 -1.68 -24.60 23.57
C SER A 108 -2.67 -25.70 23.18
N LYS A 109 -3.46 -26.24 24.13
CA LYS A 109 -4.50 -27.23 23.82
C LYS A 109 -5.56 -26.71 22.84
N LEU A 110 -5.87 -25.42 22.89
CA LEU A 110 -6.86 -24.81 22.00
C LEU A 110 -6.45 -24.87 20.52
N SER A 111 -5.15 -24.94 20.21
CA SER A 111 -4.69 -25.01 18.81
C SER A 111 -5.13 -26.29 18.11
N VAL A 112 -5.33 -27.38 18.86
CA VAL A 112 -5.76 -28.68 18.35
C VAL A 112 -7.17 -28.62 17.75
N LEU A 113 -8.01 -27.71 18.24
CA LEU A 113 -9.37 -27.51 17.72
C LEU A 113 -9.39 -26.90 16.31
N PHE A 114 -8.37 -26.12 15.96
CA PHE A 114 -8.29 -25.44 14.67
C PHE A 114 -7.60 -26.29 13.60
N MET A 115 -6.62 -27.10 13.98
CA MET A 115 -5.85 -27.89 13.02
C MET A 115 -5.50 -29.26 13.59
N THR A 116 -5.98 -30.30 12.91
CA THR A 116 -5.81 -31.71 13.30
C THR A 116 -4.51 -32.27 12.72
N SER A 117 -3.38 -31.92 13.34
CA SER A 117 -2.08 -32.49 12.98
C SER A 117 -1.30 -32.92 14.22
N LYS A 118 -0.46 -33.95 14.06
CA LYS A 118 0.20 -34.68 15.16
C LYS A 118 1.12 -33.78 15.99
N SER A 119 1.69 -32.74 15.39
CA SER A 119 2.70 -31.85 15.96
C SER A 119 2.13 -30.53 16.49
N VAL A 120 0.90 -30.15 16.14
CA VAL A 120 0.33 -28.80 16.37
C VAL A 120 0.37 -28.38 17.83
N LEU A 121 -0.05 -29.26 18.76
CA LEU A 121 -0.06 -28.95 20.19
C LEU A 121 1.34 -28.62 20.74
N TRP A 122 2.37 -29.36 20.31
CA TRP A 122 3.72 -29.19 20.82
C TRP A 122 4.37 -27.95 20.22
N VAL A 123 4.12 -27.72 18.94
CA VAL A 123 4.61 -26.55 18.21
C VAL A 123 3.99 -25.26 18.77
N SER A 124 2.68 -25.25 19.04
CA SER A 124 2.01 -24.12 19.67
C SER A 124 2.46 -23.88 21.11
N ALA A 125 2.74 -24.94 21.88
CA ALA A 125 3.31 -24.83 23.22
C ALA A 125 4.70 -24.18 23.21
N VAL A 126 5.59 -24.60 22.29
CA VAL A 126 6.93 -24.01 22.12
C VAL A 126 6.84 -22.55 21.70
N LEU A 127 5.95 -22.21 20.78
CA LEU A 127 5.73 -20.83 20.34
C LEU A 127 5.20 -19.95 21.47
N LEU A 128 4.18 -20.40 22.20
CA LEU A 128 3.63 -19.67 23.35
C LEU A 128 4.69 -19.46 24.43
N LEU A 129 5.53 -20.46 24.69
CA LEU A 129 6.65 -20.34 25.61
C LEU A 129 7.69 -19.33 25.10
N ALA A 130 7.94 -19.21 23.79
CA ALA A 130 8.87 -18.21 23.27
C ALA A 130 8.33 -16.77 23.36
N VAL A 131 7.03 -16.55 23.10
CA VAL A 131 6.43 -15.20 22.97
C VAL A 131 5.96 -14.60 24.29
N SER A 132 5.50 -15.42 25.23
CA SER A 132 4.86 -14.96 26.47
C SER A 132 5.76 -14.46 27.63
N PRO A 133 7.09 -14.71 27.71
CA PRO A 133 7.90 -14.23 28.83
C PRO A 133 7.82 -12.72 29.12
N PRO A 134 7.83 -11.82 28.11
CA PRO A 134 7.69 -10.37 28.32
C PRO A 134 6.35 -9.98 28.97
N LEU A 135 5.30 -10.77 28.74
CA LEU A 135 3.94 -10.48 29.22
C LEU A 135 3.65 -11.12 30.58
N LEU A 136 4.10 -12.36 30.79
CA LEU A 136 3.73 -13.17 31.95
C LEU A 136 4.87 -13.30 32.97
N LEU A 137 6.13 -13.34 32.54
CA LEU A 137 7.24 -13.56 33.46
C LEU A 137 7.78 -12.24 34.02
N TYR A 138 8.06 -11.26 33.14
CA TYR A 138 8.66 -10.00 33.58
C TYR A 138 7.64 -9.00 34.17
N LYS A 139 6.39 -8.99 33.69
CA LYS A 139 5.33 -8.14 34.24
C LYS A 139 4.88 -8.57 35.63
N TYR A 140 4.75 -9.87 35.88
CA TYR A 140 4.30 -10.39 37.18
C TYR A 140 5.33 -10.25 38.28
N VAL A 141 6.63 -10.43 37.98
CA VAL A 141 7.71 -10.11 38.92
C VAL A 141 7.64 -8.62 39.34
N LEU A 142 7.18 -7.75 38.43
CA LEU A 142 6.99 -6.33 38.70
C LEU A 142 5.78 -6.02 39.59
N ASP A 143 4.68 -6.79 39.48
CA ASP A 143 3.46 -6.57 40.27
C ASP A 143 3.53 -7.23 41.67
N ILE A 144 4.29 -8.32 41.86
CA ILE A 144 4.54 -8.88 43.20
C ILE A 144 5.58 -8.04 43.97
N GLY A 145 6.51 -7.38 43.28
CA GLY A 145 7.53 -6.50 43.88
C GLY A 145 7.05 -5.06 44.17
N LYS A 146 5.75 -4.78 44.05
CA LYS A 146 5.18 -3.42 44.10
C LYS A 146 4.90 -2.88 45.50
N GLU A 147 5.65 -3.34 46.49
CA GLU A 147 5.96 -2.51 47.67
C GLU A 147 7.40 -2.00 47.54
N LYS A 148 7.58 -0.86 46.85
CA LYS A 148 8.62 0.19 47.08
C LYS A 148 9.52 0.72 45.95
N SER A 149 9.52 0.24 44.69
CA SER A 149 10.35 0.97 43.69
C SER A 149 9.74 1.11 42.31
N ARG A 150 9.53 2.38 41.93
CA ARG A 150 8.97 2.87 40.68
C ARG A 150 10.05 2.87 39.57
N SER A 151 10.78 1.78 39.43
CA SER A 151 11.74 1.58 38.36
C SER A 151 11.41 0.27 37.67
N SER A 152 10.76 0.36 36.50
CA SER A 152 10.64 -0.75 35.57
C SER A 152 12.04 -1.32 35.35
N SER A 153 12.33 -2.52 35.88
CA SER A 153 13.59 -3.22 35.68
C SER A 153 13.85 -3.29 34.18
N LYS A 154 14.80 -2.49 33.70
CA LYS A 154 15.11 -2.38 32.27
C LYS A 154 15.86 -3.65 31.88
N MET A 155 15.27 -4.45 31.00
CA MET A 155 15.92 -5.64 30.47
C MET A 155 17.22 -5.25 29.76
N LYS A 156 18.31 -5.97 30.00
CA LYS A 156 19.59 -5.68 29.34
C LYS A 156 19.44 -5.89 27.83
N PRO A 157 20.09 -5.09 26.97
CA PRO A 157 19.99 -5.24 25.51
C PRO A 157 20.31 -6.65 25.02
N PHE A 158 21.35 -7.29 25.60
CA PHE A 158 21.74 -8.66 25.27
C PHE A 158 20.63 -9.68 25.55
N GLN A 159 19.88 -9.52 26.65
CA GLN A 159 18.72 -10.37 26.94
C GLN A 159 17.63 -10.16 25.88
N GLY A 160 17.42 -8.93 25.40
CA GLY A 160 16.50 -8.61 24.32
C GLY A 160 16.82 -9.36 23.03
N TYR A 161 18.09 -9.33 22.62
CA TYR A 161 18.56 -10.06 21.44
C TYR A 161 18.41 -11.58 21.60
N MET A 162 18.70 -12.13 22.79
CA MET A 162 18.53 -13.55 23.04
C MET A 162 17.06 -13.98 22.97
N HIS A 163 16.13 -13.19 23.53
CA HIS A 163 14.69 -13.47 23.39
C HIS A 163 14.23 -13.39 21.94
N ALA A 164 14.68 -12.38 21.18
CA ALA A 164 14.36 -12.29 19.75
C ALA A 164 14.89 -13.50 18.96
N CYS A 165 16.09 -13.99 19.28
CA CYS A 165 16.67 -15.20 18.69
C CYS A 165 15.84 -16.45 19.01
N VAL A 166 15.42 -16.62 20.28
CA VAL A 166 14.56 -17.73 20.70
C VAL A 166 13.21 -17.69 19.98
N VAL A 167 12.61 -16.50 19.82
CA VAL A 167 11.37 -16.31 19.06
C VAL A 167 11.56 -16.69 17.59
N ALA A 168 12.63 -16.25 16.95
CA ALA A 168 12.91 -16.58 15.56
C ALA A 168 13.11 -18.10 15.36
N LEU A 169 13.84 -18.76 16.25
CA LEU A 169 14.03 -20.22 16.23
C LEU A 169 12.72 -20.97 16.49
N ALA A 170 11.89 -20.49 17.41
CA ALA A 170 10.58 -21.07 17.67
C ALA A 170 9.67 -20.98 16.45
N VAL A 171 9.57 -19.81 15.81
CA VAL A 171 8.78 -19.63 14.58
C VAL A 171 9.32 -20.50 13.44
N TRP A 172 10.65 -20.61 13.31
CA TRP A 172 11.27 -21.50 12.32
C TRP A 172 10.95 -22.98 12.55
N PHE A 173 10.89 -23.41 13.81
CA PHE A 173 10.42 -24.75 14.18
C PHE A 173 8.93 -24.93 13.86
N CYS A 174 8.12 -23.88 13.95
CA CYS A 174 6.69 -23.90 13.62
C CYS A 174 6.37 -23.90 12.12
N ARG A 175 7.36 -23.81 11.23
CA ARG A 175 7.14 -23.60 9.79
C ARG A 175 6.19 -24.61 9.13
N GLU A 176 6.23 -25.88 9.55
CA GLU A 176 5.38 -26.93 8.96
C GLU A 176 3.91 -26.72 9.35
N THR A 177 3.65 -26.34 10.61
CA THR A 177 2.30 -25.99 11.04
C THR A 177 1.81 -24.69 10.40
N ILE A 178 2.70 -23.72 10.16
CA ILE A 178 2.34 -22.50 9.43
C ILE A 178 1.97 -22.85 7.98
N PHE A 179 2.72 -23.76 7.34
CA PHE A 179 2.43 -24.26 6.01
C PHE A 179 1.06 -24.94 5.94
N GLU A 180 0.77 -25.89 6.85
CA GLU A 180 -0.51 -26.58 6.93
C GLU A 180 -1.67 -25.59 7.16
N ALA A 181 -1.50 -24.60 8.06
CA ALA A 181 -2.52 -23.60 8.34
C ALA A 181 -2.80 -22.71 7.13
N LEU A 182 -1.76 -22.31 6.39
CA LEU A 182 -1.89 -21.53 5.16
C LEU A 182 -2.53 -22.34 4.04
N GLN A 183 -2.17 -23.61 3.89
CA GLN A 183 -2.78 -24.51 2.92
C GLN A 183 -4.26 -24.72 3.23
N TRP A 184 -4.62 -24.89 4.50
CA TRP A 184 -6.01 -25.00 4.94
C TRP A 184 -6.81 -23.73 4.63
N TRP A 185 -6.22 -22.55 4.88
CA TRP A 185 -6.88 -21.26 4.61
C TRP A 185 -7.03 -20.95 3.12
N TYR A 186 -5.99 -21.20 2.32
CA TYR A 186 -5.94 -20.81 0.91
C TYR A 186 -6.46 -21.91 -0.03
N GLY A 187 -6.63 -23.14 0.45
CA GLY A 187 -7.07 -24.30 -0.32
C GLY A 187 -6.05 -24.80 -1.37
N ARG A 188 -4.88 -24.17 -1.47
CA ARG A 188 -3.79 -24.52 -2.38
C ARG A 188 -2.45 -24.48 -1.63
N PRO A 189 -1.43 -25.25 -2.05
CA PRO A 189 -0.11 -25.19 -1.42
C PRO A 189 0.47 -23.77 -1.52
N PRO A 190 0.87 -23.15 -0.39
CA PRO A 190 1.41 -21.79 -0.40
C PRO A 190 2.77 -21.72 -1.12
N SER A 191 3.03 -20.59 -1.79
CA SER A 191 4.32 -20.31 -2.41
C SER A 191 5.43 -20.16 -1.35
N ASP A 192 6.68 -20.44 -1.74
CA ASP A 192 7.85 -20.29 -0.85
C ASP A 192 7.98 -18.89 -0.26
N GLY A 193 7.78 -17.87 -1.10
CA GLY A 193 7.80 -16.47 -0.69
C GLY A 193 6.71 -16.16 0.33
N LEU A 194 5.50 -16.70 0.14
CA LEU A 194 4.39 -16.56 1.09
C LEU A 194 4.73 -17.20 2.44
N LEU A 195 5.23 -18.44 2.43
CA LEU A 195 5.59 -19.16 3.66
C LEU A 195 6.69 -18.42 4.44
N LEU A 196 7.77 -18.03 3.76
CA LEU A 196 8.85 -17.26 4.39
C LEU A 196 8.35 -15.90 4.90
N GLY A 197 7.48 -15.24 4.14
CA GLY A 197 6.85 -13.97 4.54
C GLY A 197 6.04 -14.10 5.83
N PHE A 198 5.22 -15.14 5.96
CA PHE A 198 4.49 -15.42 7.20
C PHE A 198 5.42 -15.76 8.37
N CYS A 199 6.49 -16.54 8.15
CA CYS A 199 7.49 -16.80 9.18
C CYS A 199 8.15 -15.51 9.69
N ILE A 200 8.57 -14.63 8.78
CA ILE A 200 9.18 -13.35 9.14
C ILE A 200 8.17 -12.44 9.84
N LEU A 201 6.95 -12.34 9.32
CA LEU A 201 5.88 -11.52 9.90
C LEU A 201 5.55 -11.97 11.33
N LEU A 202 5.36 -13.28 11.55
CA LEU A 202 5.08 -13.85 12.87
C LEU A 202 6.23 -13.62 13.83
N SER A 203 7.49 -13.74 13.38
CA SER A 203 8.66 -13.42 14.21
C SER A 203 8.68 -11.94 14.64
N GLY A 204 8.31 -11.02 13.74
CA GLY A 204 8.18 -9.60 14.02
C GLY A 204 7.05 -9.31 15.02
N LEU A 205 5.85 -9.84 14.77
CA LEU A 205 4.69 -9.68 15.65
C LEU A 205 4.94 -10.23 17.06
N ALA A 206 5.60 -11.39 17.16
CA ALA A 206 6.00 -12.00 18.42
C ALA A 206 7.01 -11.14 19.21
N CYS A 207 7.81 -10.30 18.53
CA CYS A 207 8.74 -9.39 19.18
C CYS A 207 8.10 -8.05 19.64
N VAL A 208 6.85 -7.75 19.26
CA VAL A 208 6.16 -6.49 19.62
C VAL A 208 6.07 -6.27 21.13
N PRO A 209 5.68 -7.25 21.97
CA PRO A 209 5.59 -7.06 23.43
C PRO A 209 6.95 -6.73 24.07
N ILE A 210 8.05 -7.26 23.53
CA ILE A 210 9.42 -6.99 24.00
C ILE A 210 9.74 -5.51 23.79
N VAL A 211 9.53 -5.02 22.56
CA VAL A 211 9.86 -3.65 22.18
C VAL A 211 8.93 -2.64 22.86
N ALA A 212 7.63 -2.93 22.92
CA ALA A 212 6.63 -2.03 23.49
C ALA A 212 6.79 -1.85 25.01
N LEU A 213 7.04 -2.94 25.75
CA LEU A 213 7.09 -2.90 27.21
C LEU A 213 8.50 -2.58 27.76
N HIS A 214 9.56 -3.14 27.16
CA HIS A 214 10.92 -3.06 27.73
C HIS A 214 11.83 -2.07 26.99
N PHE A 215 11.62 -1.84 25.69
CA PHE A 215 12.46 -0.96 24.85
C PHE A 215 11.71 0.24 24.27
N SER A 216 10.70 0.76 24.99
CA SER A 216 9.89 1.90 24.53
C SER A 216 10.72 3.18 24.28
N HIS A 217 11.85 3.33 24.96
CA HIS A 217 12.78 4.44 24.79
C HIS A 217 13.70 4.30 23.57
N ALA A 218 13.95 3.08 23.10
CA ALA A 218 14.87 2.83 22.00
C ALA A 218 14.15 3.00 20.65
N MET A 219 14.24 4.19 20.07
CA MET A 219 13.66 4.48 18.75
C MET A 219 14.21 3.54 17.66
N LEU A 220 15.49 3.15 17.76
CA LEU A 220 16.10 2.18 16.85
C LEU A 220 15.36 0.82 16.89
N ALA A 221 15.04 0.31 18.08
CA ALA A 221 14.33 -0.97 18.22
C ALA A 221 12.93 -0.94 17.60
N LYS A 222 12.20 0.18 17.79
CA LYS A 222 10.89 0.39 17.14
C LYS A 222 11.01 0.42 15.62
N ARG A 223 12.01 1.11 15.08
CA ARG A 223 12.24 1.21 13.64
C ARG A 223 12.66 -0.12 13.02
N CYS A 224 13.55 -0.87 13.68
CA CYS A 224 13.93 -2.22 13.27
C CYS A 224 12.72 -3.18 13.28
N LEU A 225 11.87 -3.10 14.30
CA LEU A 225 10.63 -3.89 14.36
C LEU A 225 9.71 -3.58 13.18
N VAL A 226 9.51 -2.28 12.86
CA VAL A 226 8.72 -1.87 11.69
C VAL A 226 9.32 -2.43 10.39
N LEU A 227 10.66 -2.41 10.24
CA LEU A 227 11.32 -3.02 9.09
C LEU A 227 11.07 -4.53 9.00
N VAL A 228 11.19 -5.28 10.11
CA VAL A 228 10.96 -6.74 10.10
C VAL A 228 9.51 -7.10 9.80
N VAL A 229 8.55 -6.30 10.29
CA VAL A 229 7.15 -6.50 9.93
C VAL A 229 6.92 -6.16 8.45
N ALA A 230 7.52 -5.06 7.95
CA ALA A 230 7.43 -4.68 6.56
C ALA A 230 8.07 -5.72 5.61
N THR A 231 9.21 -6.32 5.97
CA THR A 231 9.82 -7.41 5.19
C THR A 231 8.84 -8.59 5.08
N GLY A 232 8.23 -9.01 6.18
CA GLY A 232 7.25 -10.10 6.18
C GLY A 232 6.05 -9.81 5.27
N VAL A 233 5.48 -8.59 5.36
CA VAL A 233 4.36 -8.16 4.50
C VAL A 233 4.77 -8.11 3.03
N LEU A 234 5.96 -7.60 2.70
CA LEU A 234 6.44 -7.54 1.32
C LEU A 234 6.62 -8.93 0.70
N PHE A 235 7.13 -9.89 1.46
CA PHE A 235 7.24 -11.27 0.99
C PHE A 235 5.86 -11.91 0.74
N ILE A 236 4.85 -11.56 1.55
CA ILE A 236 3.47 -12.03 1.36
C ILE A 236 2.83 -11.44 0.10
N LEU A 237 3.07 -10.15 -0.17
CA LEU A 237 2.48 -9.43 -1.31
C LEU A 237 3.18 -9.77 -2.64
N VAL A 238 4.51 -9.74 -2.66
CA VAL A 238 5.32 -9.93 -3.87
C VAL A 238 5.52 -11.41 -4.19
N GLN A 239 5.49 -12.29 -3.17
CA GLN A 239 5.71 -13.74 -3.29
C GLN A 239 6.95 -14.08 -4.16
N PRO A 240 8.15 -13.61 -3.78
CA PRO A 240 9.33 -13.83 -4.58
C PRO A 240 9.63 -15.33 -4.68
N PRO A 241 9.90 -15.86 -5.90
CA PRO A 241 10.36 -17.23 -6.05
C PRO A 241 11.71 -17.38 -5.35
N ILE A 242 11.77 -18.32 -4.41
CA ILE A 242 12.99 -18.65 -3.66
C ILE A 242 13.78 -19.66 -4.50
N ALA A 243 15.09 -19.43 -4.64
CA ALA A 243 15.96 -20.37 -5.35
C ALA A 243 15.90 -21.76 -4.70
N PHE A 244 15.86 -22.82 -5.51
CA PHE A 244 15.73 -24.21 -5.03
C PHE A 244 16.81 -24.60 -3.99
N SER A 245 17.99 -24.00 -4.05
CA SER A 245 19.06 -24.22 -3.06
C SER A 245 18.73 -23.69 -1.65
N TRP A 246 17.82 -22.71 -1.55
CA TRP A 246 17.32 -22.14 -0.30
C TRP A 246 15.94 -22.71 0.08
N THR A 247 15.38 -23.59 -0.75
CA THR A 247 14.05 -24.15 -0.49
C THR A 247 14.07 -25.10 0.70
N TYR A 248 13.00 -24.98 1.48
CA TYR A 248 12.72 -25.73 2.68
C TYR A 248 12.82 -27.24 2.42
N HIS A 249 13.84 -27.88 2.97
CA HIS A 249 14.08 -29.34 2.88
C HIS A 249 13.08 -30.16 3.72
N SER A 250 11.82 -29.74 3.86
CA SER A 250 10.79 -30.62 4.43
C SER A 250 10.16 -31.45 3.32
N GLU A 251 10.13 -32.76 3.51
CA GLU A 251 9.52 -33.70 2.55
C GLU A 251 8.03 -33.42 2.34
N VAL A 252 7.32 -32.94 3.38
CA VAL A 252 5.89 -32.58 3.33
C VAL A 252 5.62 -31.44 2.35
N ILE A 253 6.39 -30.35 2.45
CA ILE A 253 6.27 -29.19 1.56
C ILE A 253 6.65 -29.54 0.12
N LYS A 254 7.66 -30.41 -0.06
CA LYS A 254 8.10 -30.86 -1.39
C LYS A 254 7.03 -31.72 -2.08
N ALA A 255 6.45 -32.66 -1.34
CA ALA A 255 5.38 -33.55 -1.84
C ALA A 255 4.11 -32.78 -2.22
N ALA A 256 3.78 -31.69 -1.50
CA ALA A 256 2.61 -30.86 -1.80
C ALA A 256 2.75 -29.98 -3.05
N ARG A 257 3.97 -29.75 -3.56
CA ARG A 257 4.24 -28.84 -4.70
C ARG A 257 4.57 -29.54 -5.99
N VAL A 258 5.26 -30.66 -5.91
CA VAL A 258 5.65 -31.44 -7.07
C VAL A 258 4.71 -32.63 -7.12
N SER A 259 3.48 -32.40 -7.56
CA SER A 259 2.67 -33.52 -8.02
C SER A 259 3.32 -34.02 -9.31
N THR A 260 3.54 -35.33 -9.40
CA THR A 260 4.10 -35.97 -10.60
C THR A 260 3.19 -35.75 -11.82
N ASP A 261 1.93 -35.45 -11.57
CA ASP A 261 0.90 -35.20 -12.57
C ASP A 261 1.04 -33.81 -13.20
N ASP A 262 1.38 -32.77 -12.43
CA ASP A 262 1.52 -31.41 -12.98
C ASP A 262 2.68 -31.31 -13.99
N ILE A 263 3.80 -31.97 -13.73
CA ILE A 263 4.95 -31.99 -14.65
C ILE A 263 4.63 -32.80 -15.91
N SER A 264 3.85 -33.88 -15.80
CA SER A 264 3.48 -34.72 -16.94
C SER A 264 2.38 -34.10 -17.81
N ILE A 265 1.47 -33.30 -17.23
CA ILE A 265 0.36 -32.65 -17.93
C ILE A 265 0.79 -31.32 -18.56
N TYR A 266 1.53 -30.47 -17.83
CA TYR A 266 1.82 -29.08 -18.25
C TYR A 266 3.26 -28.87 -18.73
N GLY A 267 4.12 -29.90 -18.63
CA GLY A 267 5.52 -29.80 -19.01
C GLY A 267 6.35 -28.89 -18.09
N PHE A 268 7.63 -28.69 -18.44
CA PHE A 268 8.53 -27.83 -17.69
C PHE A 268 8.18 -26.35 -17.95
N MET A 269 7.48 -25.70 -17.02
CA MET A 269 7.27 -24.25 -17.10
C MET A 269 8.63 -23.54 -17.02
N ALA A 270 8.96 -22.75 -18.05
CA ALA A 270 10.16 -21.94 -18.08
C ALA A 270 10.24 -21.05 -16.84
N SER A 271 11.35 -21.13 -16.11
CA SER A 271 11.54 -20.38 -14.87
C SER A 271 11.66 -18.89 -15.16
N LYS A 272 10.72 -18.10 -14.65
CA LYS A 272 10.88 -16.63 -14.63
C LYS A 272 12.14 -16.26 -13.85
N PRO A 273 12.92 -15.27 -14.28
CA PRO A 273 14.07 -14.81 -13.52
C PRO A 273 13.62 -14.33 -12.14
N THR A 274 14.21 -14.90 -11.09
CA THR A 274 13.76 -14.66 -9.71
C THR A 274 14.29 -13.35 -9.13
N TRP A 275 15.47 -12.91 -9.57
CA TRP A 275 16.21 -11.77 -9.02
C TRP A 275 15.50 -10.39 -9.07
N PRO A 276 14.62 -10.05 -10.05
CA PRO A 276 14.00 -8.72 -10.09
C PRO A 276 13.06 -8.46 -8.91
N SER A 277 12.29 -9.46 -8.47
CA SER A 277 11.41 -9.31 -7.30
C SER A 277 12.20 -9.07 -6.00
N TRP A 278 13.41 -9.64 -5.89
CA TRP A 278 14.29 -9.40 -4.75
C TRP A 278 14.83 -7.98 -4.74
N LEU A 279 15.17 -7.43 -5.91
CA LEU A 279 15.57 -6.02 -6.02
C LEU A 279 14.43 -5.08 -5.64
N LEU A 280 13.18 -5.36 -6.05
CA LEU A 280 12.03 -4.56 -5.66
C LEU A 280 11.84 -4.55 -4.13
N ILE A 281 11.90 -5.73 -3.50
CA ILE A 281 11.78 -5.84 -2.04
C ILE A 281 12.90 -5.04 -1.35
N ALA A 282 14.14 -5.17 -1.81
CA ALA A 282 15.27 -4.42 -1.27
C ALA A 282 15.08 -2.90 -1.42
N ALA A 283 14.58 -2.46 -2.58
CA ALA A 283 14.29 -1.06 -2.88
C ALA A 283 13.23 -0.48 -1.91
N ILE A 284 12.11 -1.17 -1.73
CA ILE A 284 11.05 -0.74 -0.80
C ILE A 284 11.57 -0.73 0.64
N LEU A 285 12.32 -1.74 1.07
CA LEU A 285 12.89 -1.77 2.42
C LEU A 285 13.88 -0.63 2.66
N LEU A 286 14.69 -0.29 1.66
CA LEU A 286 15.60 0.85 1.71
C LEU A 286 14.82 2.17 1.86
N THR A 287 13.67 2.31 1.18
CA THR A 287 12.80 3.49 1.33
C THR A 287 12.17 3.58 2.73
N ILE A 288 11.71 2.46 3.29
CA ILE A 288 11.16 2.46 4.65
C ILE A 288 12.27 2.76 5.67
N ALA A 289 13.48 2.22 5.46
CA ALA A 289 14.64 2.51 6.30
C ALA A 289 15.06 3.99 6.22
N ALA A 290 14.93 4.60 5.04
CA ALA A 290 15.17 6.01 4.79
C ALA A 290 14.17 6.90 5.55
N VAL A 291 12.87 6.65 5.37
CA VAL A 291 11.77 7.43 5.97
C VAL A 291 11.78 7.28 7.50
N THR A 292 12.05 6.08 8.01
CA THR A 292 12.19 5.83 9.45
C THR A 292 13.47 6.42 10.03
N SER A 293 14.35 7.05 9.23
CA SER A 293 15.63 7.65 9.61
C SER A 293 16.59 6.69 10.33
N ILE A 294 16.51 5.40 10.00
CA ILE A 294 17.60 4.46 10.31
C ILE A 294 18.84 4.88 9.50
N ILE A 295 18.62 5.30 8.26
CA ILE A 295 19.65 5.84 7.37
C ILE A 295 19.48 7.36 7.33
N PRO A 296 20.52 8.17 7.68
CA PRO A 296 20.41 9.63 7.78
C PRO A 296 20.46 10.35 6.41
N ILE A 297 19.55 10.01 5.48
CA ILE A 297 19.43 10.62 4.13
C ILE A 297 19.12 12.13 4.17
N LYS A 298 18.47 12.59 5.25
CA LYS A 298 18.13 14.00 5.43
C LYS A 298 19.36 14.90 5.57
N TYR A 299 20.46 14.38 6.12
CA TYR A 299 21.61 15.20 6.50
C TYR A 299 22.78 15.14 5.51
N ILE A 300 22.94 14.03 4.79
CA ILE A 300 24.08 13.79 3.91
C ILE A 300 23.60 13.76 2.45
N VAL A 301 24.06 14.73 1.63
CA VAL A 301 23.64 14.88 0.23
C VAL A 301 24.17 13.73 -0.64
N GLU A 302 25.42 13.29 -0.43
CA GLU A 302 26.02 12.19 -1.20
C GLU A 302 25.26 10.88 -1.01
N LEU A 303 24.87 10.59 0.23
CA LEU A 303 24.09 9.40 0.56
C LEU A 303 22.67 9.50 -0.02
N ARG A 304 22.10 10.70 -0.10
CA ARG A 304 20.81 10.95 -0.78
C ARG A 304 20.90 10.70 -2.29
N SER A 305 21.95 11.19 -2.96
CA SER A 305 22.15 10.94 -4.39
C SER A 305 22.38 9.45 -4.68
N PHE A 306 23.19 8.78 -3.85
CA PHE A 306 23.41 7.35 -3.99
C PHE A 306 22.09 6.58 -3.81
N TYR A 307 21.33 6.91 -2.76
CA TYR A 307 20.02 6.32 -2.50
C TYR A 307 19.03 6.52 -3.66
N SER A 308 18.89 7.74 -4.19
CA SER A 308 17.96 8.01 -5.30
C SER A 308 18.35 7.23 -6.55
N ILE A 309 19.64 7.19 -6.89
CA ILE A 309 20.13 6.46 -8.06
C ILE A 309 19.92 4.95 -7.87
N SER A 310 20.28 4.39 -6.72
CA SER A 310 20.06 2.97 -6.42
C SER A 310 18.58 2.59 -6.47
N MET A 311 17.69 3.44 -5.98
CA MET A 311 16.24 3.22 -6.04
C MET A 311 15.74 3.20 -7.47
N GLY A 312 16.14 4.18 -8.29
CA GLY A 312 15.78 4.27 -9.70
C GLY A 312 16.28 3.09 -10.52
N ILE A 313 17.51 2.64 -10.28
CA ILE A 313 18.07 1.45 -10.94
C ILE A 313 17.28 0.20 -10.56
N ALA A 314 17.01 -0.02 -9.27
CA ALA A 314 16.28 -1.21 -8.82
C ALA A 314 14.85 -1.28 -9.38
N LEU A 315 14.12 -0.15 -9.37
CA LEU A 315 12.78 -0.08 -9.95
C LEU A 315 12.79 -0.20 -11.48
N GLY A 316 13.74 0.47 -12.15
CA GLY A 316 13.88 0.40 -13.60
C GLY A 316 14.19 -1.00 -14.07
N ILE A 317 15.11 -1.69 -13.40
CA ILE A 317 15.42 -3.08 -13.67
C ILE A 317 14.19 -3.96 -13.48
N TYR A 318 13.46 -3.81 -12.36
CA TYR A 318 12.26 -4.60 -12.08
C TYR A 318 11.19 -4.44 -13.16
N ILE A 319 10.82 -3.18 -13.48
CA ILE A 319 9.81 -2.88 -14.51
C ILE A 319 10.26 -3.43 -15.86
N SER A 320 11.53 -3.25 -16.20
CA SER A 320 12.05 -3.70 -17.48
C SER A 320 12.06 -5.23 -17.58
N ALA A 321 12.42 -5.95 -16.52
CA ALA A 321 12.49 -7.41 -16.53
C ALA A 321 11.12 -8.10 -16.49
N GLU A 322 10.12 -7.51 -15.82
CA GLU A 322 8.78 -8.12 -15.69
C GLU A 322 7.87 -7.78 -16.87
N TYR A 323 7.93 -6.54 -17.40
CA TYR A 323 6.96 -6.05 -18.38
C TYR A 323 7.53 -5.93 -19.81
N PHE A 324 8.84 -5.80 -19.98
CA PHE A 324 9.46 -5.56 -21.29
C PHE A 324 10.46 -6.67 -21.63
N LEU A 325 10.02 -7.72 -22.30
CA LEU A 325 10.92 -8.77 -22.77
C LEU A 325 11.71 -8.32 -24.02
N GLN A 326 13.03 -8.55 -24.00
CA GLN A 326 13.87 -8.72 -25.21
C GLN A 326 14.29 -7.47 -26.01
N ALA A 327 14.58 -6.32 -25.37
CA ALA A 327 15.27 -5.21 -26.04
C ALA A 327 16.26 -4.46 -25.12
N ALA A 328 17.55 -4.78 -25.20
CA ALA A 328 18.60 -4.22 -24.33
C ALA A 328 18.64 -2.67 -24.30
N ILE A 329 18.41 -2.03 -25.45
CA ILE A 329 18.38 -0.57 -25.58
C ILE A 329 17.17 0.02 -24.83
N LEU A 330 16.01 -0.64 -24.91
CA LEU A 330 14.80 -0.23 -24.22
C LEU A 330 14.95 -0.39 -22.70
N HIS A 331 15.56 -1.48 -22.23
CA HIS A 331 15.87 -1.66 -20.81
C HIS A 331 16.75 -0.51 -20.28
N ALA A 332 17.81 -0.15 -21.01
CA ALA A 332 18.68 0.96 -20.61
C ALA A 332 17.90 2.28 -20.52
N LEU A 333 17.03 2.56 -21.50
CA LEU A 333 16.25 3.79 -21.55
C LEU A 333 15.22 3.87 -20.41
N ILE A 334 14.51 2.77 -20.11
CA ILE A 334 13.58 2.68 -18.96
C ILE A 334 14.33 2.82 -17.63
N VAL A 335 15.53 2.24 -17.50
CA VAL A 335 16.34 2.42 -16.29
C VAL A 335 16.72 3.89 -16.13
N VAL A 336 17.14 4.57 -17.19
CA VAL A 336 17.47 6.00 -17.15
C VAL A 336 16.25 6.84 -16.77
N THR A 337 15.05 6.55 -17.29
CA THR A 337 13.83 7.29 -16.96
C THR A 337 13.46 7.11 -15.49
N MET A 338 13.55 5.90 -14.95
CA MET A 338 13.30 5.61 -13.54
C MET A 338 14.35 6.24 -12.61
N VAL A 339 15.61 6.31 -13.03
CA VAL A 339 16.65 7.07 -12.32
C VAL A 339 16.35 8.57 -12.33
N CYS A 340 15.97 9.15 -13.46
CA CYS A 340 15.58 10.57 -13.51
C CYS A 340 14.37 10.86 -12.62
N ALA A 341 13.33 10.03 -12.67
CA ALA A 341 12.14 10.17 -11.84
C ALA A 341 12.47 10.05 -10.34
N SER A 342 13.23 9.03 -9.92
CA SER A 342 13.60 8.84 -8.52
C SER A 342 14.51 9.95 -7.98
N VAL A 343 15.47 10.44 -8.77
CA VAL A 343 16.27 11.63 -8.43
C VAL A 343 15.36 12.84 -8.28
N PHE A 344 14.41 13.03 -9.19
CA PHE A 344 13.49 14.17 -9.10
C PHE A 344 12.67 14.15 -7.81
N VAL A 345 12.05 13.01 -7.50
CA VAL A 345 11.20 12.82 -6.31
C VAL A 345 12.00 12.99 -5.02
N VAL A 346 13.15 12.31 -4.88
CA VAL A 346 13.92 12.38 -3.64
C VAL A 346 14.46 13.78 -3.36
N PHE A 347 14.86 14.53 -4.40
CA PHE A 347 15.40 15.88 -4.24
C PHE A 347 14.32 16.98 -4.15
N THR A 348 13.08 16.72 -4.56
CA THR A 348 11.96 17.63 -4.28
C THR A 348 11.55 17.52 -2.81
N HIS A 349 11.36 16.31 -2.26
CA HIS A 349 11.02 16.10 -0.85
C HIS A 349 12.16 16.51 0.11
N PHE A 350 13.42 16.32 -0.30
CA PHE A 350 14.58 16.78 0.47
C PHE A 350 15.43 17.74 -0.38
N PRO A 351 15.15 19.05 -0.36
CA PRO A 351 15.88 20.02 -1.17
C PRO A 351 17.35 20.16 -0.73
N SER A 352 18.21 20.49 -1.69
CA SER A 352 19.63 20.82 -1.52
C SER A 352 19.95 22.12 -2.25
N ALA A 353 21.03 22.81 -1.87
CA ALA A 353 21.45 24.06 -2.49
C ALA A 353 21.77 23.93 -4.00
N SER A 354 22.18 22.74 -4.45
CA SER A 354 22.39 22.43 -5.88
C SER A 354 21.12 21.99 -6.62
N SER A 355 20.09 21.56 -5.88
CA SER A 355 18.87 20.97 -6.45
C SER A 355 18.08 21.98 -7.27
N THR A 356 17.98 23.23 -6.81
CA THR A 356 17.20 24.29 -7.50
C THR A 356 17.67 24.60 -8.92
N LYS A 357 18.97 24.36 -9.22
CA LYS A 357 19.53 24.55 -10.57
C LYS A 357 19.43 23.31 -11.44
N VAL A 358 19.66 22.12 -10.88
CA VAL A 358 19.79 20.87 -11.66
C VAL A 358 18.45 20.22 -11.93
N LEU A 359 17.49 20.34 -10.99
CA LEU A 359 16.23 19.61 -11.02
C LEU A 359 15.32 19.94 -12.22
N PRO A 360 15.20 21.20 -12.69
CA PRO A 360 14.49 21.50 -13.94
C PRO A 360 15.10 20.81 -15.17
N TRP A 361 16.44 20.70 -15.22
CA TRP A 361 17.12 19.98 -16.32
C TRP A 361 16.89 18.48 -16.26
N VAL A 362 16.84 17.88 -15.06
CA VAL A 362 16.49 16.46 -14.89
C VAL A 362 15.05 16.21 -15.36
N PHE A 363 14.12 17.12 -15.06
CA PHE A 363 12.75 17.02 -15.56
C PHE A 363 12.67 17.20 -17.08
N ALA A 364 13.40 18.16 -17.66
CA ALA A 364 13.46 18.33 -19.10
C ALA A 364 14.01 17.08 -19.80
N LEU A 365 15.03 16.44 -19.22
CA LEU A 365 15.55 15.15 -19.70
C LEU A 365 14.48 14.06 -19.63
N LEU A 366 13.73 13.95 -18.53
CA LEU A 366 12.64 12.99 -18.39
C LEU A 366 11.55 13.18 -19.46
N VAL A 367 11.16 14.43 -19.72
CA VAL A 367 10.18 14.76 -20.78
C VAL A 367 10.73 14.44 -22.16
N ALA A 368 12.02 14.68 -22.42
CA ALA A 368 12.67 14.35 -23.70
C ALA A 368 12.81 12.83 -23.92
N LEU A 369 12.98 12.05 -22.85
CA LEU A 369 13.09 10.59 -22.93
C LEU A 369 11.79 9.93 -23.37
N PHE A 370 10.62 10.52 -23.06
CA PHE A 370 9.31 9.99 -23.41
C PHE A 370 9.12 9.71 -24.92
N PRO A 371 9.19 10.72 -25.83
CA PRO A 371 9.03 10.48 -27.26
C PRO A 371 10.12 9.55 -27.82
N VAL A 372 11.33 9.61 -27.27
CA VAL A 372 12.45 8.74 -27.68
C VAL A 372 12.16 7.28 -27.33
N THR A 373 11.69 6.99 -26.11
CA THR A 373 11.28 5.64 -25.70
C THR A 373 10.16 5.10 -26.57
N TYR A 374 9.13 5.92 -26.81
CA TYR A 374 7.94 5.52 -27.55
C TYR A 374 8.24 5.18 -29.02
N LEU A 375 9.06 6.00 -29.68
CA LEU A 375 9.44 5.76 -31.08
C LEU A 375 10.40 4.56 -31.22
N LEU A 376 11.37 4.41 -30.32
CA LEU A 376 12.33 3.30 -30.37
C LEU A 376 11.66 1.95 -30.11
N GLU A 377 10.71 1.88 -29.17
CA GLU A 377 9.91 0.68 -28.96
C GLU A 377 9.19 0.25 -30.25
N GLY A 378 8.66 1.22 -31.00
CA GLY A 378 8.06 0.98 -32.29
C GLY A 378 9.04 0.43 -33.34
N GLN A 379 10.22 1.03 -33.47
CA GLN A 379 11.17 0.63 -34.51
C GLN A 379 11.87 -0.70 -34.25
N VAL A 380 12.25 -0.97 -33.00
CA VAL A 380 13.04 -2.17 -32.65
C VAL A 380 12.24 -3.46 -32.90
N ARG A 381 10.93 -3.47 -32.61
CA ARG A 381 10.09 -4.65 -32.87
C ARG A 381 9.61 -4.76 -34.31
N ILE A 382 9.37 -3.65 -35.02
CA ILE A 382 9.08 -3.71 -36.46
C ILE A 382 10.28 -4.29 -37.23
N LYS A 383 11.50 -3.94 -36.82
CA LYS A 383 12.73 -4.49 -37.42
C LYS A 383 12.92 -5.98 -37.13
N SER A 384 12.56 -6.47 -35.93
CA SER A 384 12.60 -7.91 -35.65
C SER A 384 11.56 -8.68 -36.48
N ILE A 385 10.36 -8.12 -36.64
CA ILE A 385 9.30 -8.69 -37.51
C ILE A 385 9.75 -8.76 -38.98
N LEU A 386 10.40 -7.71 -39.48
CA LEU A 386 10.94 -7.65 -40.86
C LEU A 386 12.17 -8.56 -41.08
N ALA A 387 12.94 -8.85 -40.02
CA ALA A 387 14.08 -9.75 -40.10
C ALA A 387 13.65 -11.23 -40.08
N GLU A 388 12.54 -11.56 -39.43
CA GLU A 388 11.98 -12.92 -39.38
C GLU A 388 11.13 -13.28 -40.62
N SER A 389 10.62 -12.30 -41.36
CA SER A 389 9.80 -12.52 -42.58
C SER A 389 10.60 -12.96 -43.83
N GLY A 390 11.84 -13.40 -43.67
CA GLY A 390 12.73 -13.86 -44.74
C GLY A 390 12.55 -15.33 -45.15
N VAL A 391 11.68 -16.12 -44.53
CA VAL A 391 11.48 -17.54 -44.85
C VAL A 391 10.00 -17.88 -44.82
N GLY A 392 9.39 -18.03 -46.00
CA GLY A 392 7.95 -18.25 -46.12
C GLY A 392 7.49 -19.56 -45.48
N ASP A 393 6.55 -19.46 -44.53
CA ASP A 393 5.71 -20.57 -44.11
C ASP A 393 4.29 -20.09 -43.76
N VAL A 394 3.29 -20.91 -44.10
CA VAL A 394 1.86 -20.56 -44.20
C VAL A 394 1.16 -20.50 -42.81
N GLY A 395 1.91 -20.66 -41.72
CA GLY A 395 1.44 -20.48 -40.33
C GLY A 395 1.79 -19.12 -39.69
N GLU A 396 2.36 -18.19 -40.46
CA GLU A 396 2.91 -16.92 -39.95
C GLU A 396 1.87 -15.85 -39.58
N ASP A 397 0.62 -15.91 -40.05
CA ASP A 397 -0.30 -14.77 -39.88
C ASP A 397 -0.83 -14.64 -38.44
N ASP A 398 -1.07 -15.76 -37.74
CA ASP A 398 -1.46 -15.75 -36.33
C ASP A 398 -0.29 -15.39 -35.40
N SER A 399 0.94 -15.77 -35.75
CA SER A 399 2.14 -15.37 -35.01
C SER A 399 2.49 -13.89 -35.25
N LYS A 400 2.25 -13.37 -36.45
CA LYS A 400 2.33 -11.94 -36.77
C LYS A 400 1.28 -11.14 -36.02
N LEU A 401 0.04 -11.62 -35.95
CA LEU A 401 -1.03 -10.95 -35.20
C LEU A 401 -0.71 -10.91 -33.70
N THR A 402 -0.27 -12.04 -33.11
CA THR A 402 0.06 -12.10 -31.68
C THR A 402 1.27 -11.23 -31.31
N THR A 403 2.27 -11.14 -32.18
CA THR A 403 3.42 -10.24 -31.98
C THR A 403 3.07 -8.76 -32.16
N LEU A 404 2.19 -8.40 -33.11
CA LEU A 404 1.65 -7.05 -33.25
C LEU A 404 0.82 -6.62 -32.05
N LEU A 405 -0.05 -7.51 -31.54
CA LEU A 405 -0.81 -7.27 -30.30
C LEU A 405 0.11 -7.11 -29.09
N ALA A 406 1.21 -7.87 -29.01
CA ALA A 406 2.21 -7.71 -27.96
C ALA A 406 2.99 -6.40 -28.06
N VAL A 407 3.17 -5.83 -29.27
CA VAL A 407 3.79 -4.52 -29.48
C VAL A 407 2.84 -3.40 -29.02
N GLU A 408 1.57 -3.47 -29.39
CA GLU A 408 0.58 -2.47 -28.98
C GLU A 408 0.32 -2.53 -27.47
N GLY A 409 0.31 -3.73 -26.89
CA GLY A 409 0.28 -3.93 -25.44
C GLY A 409 1.49 -3.33 -24.72
N ALA A 410 2.69 -3.41 -25.31
CA ALA A 410 3.89 -2.84 -24.72
C ALA A 410 3.89 -1.30 -24.80
N ARG A 411 3.49 -0.71 -25.94
CA ARG A 411 3.35 0.75 -26.10
C ARG A 411 2.33 1.35 -25.14
N THR A 412 1.18 0.70 -24.99
CA THR A 412 0.15 1.13 -24.03
C THR A 412 0.66 1.02 -22.59
N SER A 413 1.43 -0.03 -22.26
CA SER A 413 2.08 -0.15 -20.95
C SER A 413 3.12 0.96 -20.69
N LEU A 414 3.89 1.35 -21.71
CA LEU A 414 4.88 2.43 -21.62
C LEU A 414 4.20 3.79 -21.43
N LEU A 415 3.13 4.07 -22.19
CA LEU A 415 2.28 5.24 -21.98
C LEU A 415 1.73 5.27 -20.54
N GLY A 416 1.25 4.12 -20.03
CA GLY A 416 0.80 4.00 -18.65
C GLY A 416 1.89 4.31 -17.61
N LEU A 417 3.11 3.82 -17.82
CA LEU A 417 4.26 4.10 -16.96
C LEU A 417 4.57 5.59 -16.88
N TYR A 418 4.68 6.27 -18.02
CA TYR A 418 4.94 7.71 -18.05
C TYR A 418 3.80 8.54 -17.48
N ALA A 419 2.54 8.17 -17.73
CA ALA A 419 1.39 8.82 -17.11
C ALA A 419 1.47 8.74 -15.58
N ALA A 420 1.83 7.57 -15.03
CA ALA A 420 2.00 7.39 -13.59
C ALA A 420 3.16 8.22 -13.02
N ILE A 421 4.30 8.28 -13.71
CA ILE A 421 5.47 9.10 -13.29
C ILE A 421 5.10 10.58 -13.28
N PHE A 422 4.49 11.10 -14.34
CA PHE A 422 4.09 12.51 -14.39
C PHE A 422 3.00 12.85 -13.37
N MET A 423 2.07 11.93 -13.10
CA MET A 423 1.07 12.09 -12.05
C MET A 423 1.71 12.19 -10.66
N LEU A 424 2.69 11.32 -10.38
CA LEU A 424 3.43 11.30 -9.12
C LEU A 424 4.17 12.62 -8.92
N ILE A 425 4.89 13.09 -9.95
CA ILE A 425 5.63 14.37 -9.93
C ILE A 425 4.68 15.54 -9.69
N ALA A 426 3.55 15.58 -10.41
CA ALA A 426 2.55 16.64 -10.25
C ALA A 426 1.96 16.69 -8.84
N LEU A 427 1.64 15.53 -8.26
CA LEU A 427 1.12 15.43 -6.90
C LEU A 427 2.15 15.88 -5.86
N GLU A 428 3.39 15.42 -5.99
CA GLU A 428 4.47 15.76 -5.06
C GLU A 428 4.74 17.26 -5.04
N ILE A 429 4.90 17.87 -6.22
CA ILE A 429 5.07 19.32 -6.34
C ILE A 429 3.92 20.06 -5.67
N LYS A 430 2.69 19.60 -5.86
CA LYS A 430 1.52 20.25 -5.28
C LYS A 430 1.48 20.12 -3.76
N PHE A 431 1.81 18.96 -3.21
CA PHE A 431 1.88 18.76 -1.77
C PHE A 431 2.97 19.64 -1.14
N GLU A 432 4.13 19.77 -1.78
CA GLU A 432 5.20 20.62 -1.29
C GLU A 432 4.93 22.11 -1.45
N LEU A 433 4.30 22.55 -2.55
CA LEU A 433 3.84 23.94 -2.66
C LEU A 433 2.81 24.27 -1.57
N ALA A 434 1.88 23.35 -1.27
CA ALA A 434 0.91 23.53 -0.21
C ALA A 434 1.55 23.56 1.19
N SER A 435 2.57 22.72 1.43
CA SER A 435 3.33 22.69 2.70
C SER A 435 4.04 24.04 2.93
N LEU A 436 4.74 24.54 1.91
CA LEU A 436 5.47 25.82 1.93
C LEU A 436 4.54 27.02 2.10
N MET A 437 3.37 27.02 1.47
CA MET A 437 2.38 28.09 1.65
C MET A 437 1.85 28.13 3.09
N ARG A 438 1.59 26.96 3.70
CA ARG A 438 1.13 26.87 5.09
C ARG A 438 2.17 27.41 6.07
N GLU A 439 3.44 27.07 5.86
CA GLU A 439 4.55 27.56 6.70
C GLU A 439 4.69 29.09 6.62
N LYS A 440 4.64 29.66 5.41
CA LYS A 440 4.68 31.12 5.20
C LYS A 440 3.53 31.87 5.89
N VAL A 441 2.33 31.29 5.93
CA VAL A 441 1.17 31.90 6.62
C VAL A 441 1.39 31.91 8.14
N ILE A 442 1.94 30.83 8.70
CA ILE A 442 2.23 30.72 10.13
C ILE A 442 3.33 31.72 10.53
N GLU A 443 4.40 31.86 9.74
CA GLU A 443 5.46 32.83 10.00
C GLU A 443 4.96 34.29 9.96
N ARG A 444 4.12 34.64 8.98
CA ARG A 444 3.50 35.98 8.89
C ARG A 444 2.57 36.28 10.06
N SER A 445 1.87 35.27 10.58
CA SER A 445 1.01 35.40 11.76
C SER A 445 1.85 35.57 13.04
N GLY A 446 2.95 34.83 13.17
CA GLY A 446 3.86 34.90 14.31
C GLY A 446 4.62 36.24 14.43
N LEU A 447 5.02 36.85 13.32
CA LEU A 447 5.69 38.16 13.35
C LEU A 447 4.76 39.33 13.75
N ARG A 448 3.45 39.20 13.57
CA ARG A 448 2.48 40.25 13.94
C ARG A 448 2.16 40.30 15.43
N HIS A 449 2.57 39.32 16.23
CA HIS A 449 2.32 39.30 17.69
C HIS A 449 3.51 39.79 18.55
N GLY A 450 4.58 40.31 17.92
CA GLY A 450 5.82 40.71 18.61
C GLY A 450 6.08 42.22 18.75
N GLN A 451 5.21 43.09 18.23
CA GLN A 451 5.42 44.55 18.28
C GLN A 451 4.12 45.30 18.55
N SER A 452 3.63 45.26 19.80
CA SER A 452 2.84 46.34 20.38
C SER A 452 2.76 46.20 21.91
N GLY A 453 3.30 47.19 22.64
CA GLY A 453 3.17 47.38 24.10
C GLY A 453 4.51 47.32 24.84
N PRO A 454 4.82 48.33 25.68
CA PRO A 454 4.30 48.23 27.05
C PRO A 454 3.93 49.57 27.74
N ASN A 455 2.90 49.54 28.58
CA ASN A 455 2.83 50.35 29.81
C ASN A 455 1.86 49.73 30.84
N SER A 456 2.28 49.77 32.12
CA SER A 456 1.60 49.41 33.40
C SER A 456 1.20 47.92 33.58
N SER A 457 1.86 47.09 34.41
CA SER A 457 2.19 47.07 35.86
C SER A 457 1.17 46.28 36.70
N ALA A 458 1.56 45.09 37.17
CA ALA A 458 1.44 44.53 38.53
C ALA A 458 1.48 42.99 38.49
N THR A 459 2.61 42.33 38.77
CA THR A 459 3.10 41.86 40.09
C THR A 459 2.71 40.40 40.39
N PHE A 460 3.62 39.45 40.09
CA PHE A 460 3.95 38.25 40.91
C PHE A 460 5.25 37.58 40.37
N PRO A 461 6.32 37.39 41.19
CA PRO A 461 7.48 36.55 40.87
C PRO A 461 7.64 35.38 41.90
N PRO A 462 8.70 34.53 41.88
CA PRO A 462 9.42 33.87 40.77
C PRO A 462 9.78 32.36 41.05
N LYS A 463 10.49 31.74 40.08
CA LYS A 463 11.28 30.47 40.12
C LYS A 463 10.50 29.20 39.73
N LEU A 464 10.89 28.47 38.67
CA LEU A 464 12.18 27.79 38.54
C LEU A 464 12.77 27.87 37.12
N ARG A 465 14.07 28.18 37.07
CA ARG A 465 14.98 27.95 35.94
C ARG A 465 14.94 26.48 35.53
N PHE A 466 14.75 26.20 34.25
CA PHE A 466 15.46 25.12 33.60
C PHE A 466 16.35 25.66 32.48
N MET A 467 17.56 25.11 32.48
CA MET A 467 18.74 25.60 31.80
C MET A 467 18.54 25.71 30.29
N GLN A 468 18.80 26.92 29.82
CA GLN A 468 19.33 27.21 28.51
C GLN A 468 20.58 26.37 28.25
N GLN A 469 20.41 25.22 27.61
CA GLN A 469 21.48 24.47 26.97
C GLN A 469 21.23 24.39 25.47
N ARG A 470 21.52 25.52 24.82
CA ARG A 470 22.49 25.60 23.72
C ARG A 470 22.50 24.41 22.74
N ARG A 471 21.53 24.41 21.83
CA ARG A 471 21.74 24.22 20.38
C ARG A 471 20.57 24.88 19.65
N ALA A 472 20.61 26.21 19.61
CA ALA A 472 19.95 26.93 18.54
C ALA A 472 20.58 26.43 17.24
N SER A 473 19.91 25.52 16.54
CA SER A 473 20.16 25.34 15.12
C SER A 473 19.74 26.65 14.47
N THR A 474 20.70 27.53 14.22
CA THR A 474 20.60 28.60 13.26
C THR A 474 20.36 27.98 11.89
N VAL A 475 19.12 27.53 11.64
CA VAL A 475 18.61 27.39 10.29
C VAL A 475 18.38 28.82 9.85
N PRO A 476 19.15 29.34 8.89
CA PRO A 476 19.15 30.77 8.64
C PRO A 476 17.82 31.14 7.97
N THR A 477 17.18 32.19 8.45
CA THR A 477 16.10 32.95 7.78
C THR A 477 16.43 33.39 6.34
N PHE A 478 17.65 33.12 5.88
CA PHE A 478 18.13 33.27 4.51
C PHE A 478 17.66 32.16 3.54
N THR A 479 17.24 30.98 4.01
CA THR A 479 16.70 29.93 3.12
C THR A 479 15.29 30.24 2.63
N ILE A 480 14.42 30.85 3.44
CA ILE A 480 13.01 31.08 3.08
C ILE A 480 12.85 32.20 2.04
N LYS A 481 13.63 33.29 2.15
CA LYS A 481 13.68 34.34 1.11
C LYS A 481 14.31 33.83 -0.19
N ARG A 482 15.32 32.96 -0.11
CA ARG A 482 15.96 32.37 -1.28
C ARG A 482 15.10 31.31 -1.97
N ILE A 483 14.38 30.47 -1.23
CA ILE A 483 13.37 29.52 -1.75
C ILE A 483 12.17 30.26 -2.37
N SER A 484 11.83 31.46 -1.88
CA SER A 484 10.80 32.30 -2.52
C SER A 484 11.22 32.89 -3.87
N ALA A 485 12.52 33.01 -4.13
CA ALA A 485 13.08 33.47 -5.42
C ALA A 485 13.56 32.31 -6.31
N GLU A 486 13.95 31.17 -5.73
CA GLU A 486 14.48 29.97 -6.43
C GLU A 486 13.44 28.85 -6.60
N GLY A 487 12.18 29.07 -6.18
CA GLY A 487 11.05 28.13 -6.34
C GLY A 487 10.11 28.44 -7.50
N SER A 488 10.45 29.39 -8.38
CA SER A 488 9.62 29.78 -9.53
C SER A 488 9.42 28.66 -10.57
N TRP A 489 10.41 27.77 -10.71
CA TRP A 489 10.34 26.65 -11.66
C TRP A 489 9.36 25.55 -11.20
N MET A 490 9.05 25.47 -9.91
CA MET A 490 8.31 24.35 -9.32
C MET A 490 6.83 24.33 -9.76
N PRO A 491 6.09 25.46 -9.77
CA PRO A 491 4.78 25.54 -10.41
C PRO A 491 4.80 25.18 -11.91
N ALA A 492 5.78 25.69 -12.67
CA ALA A 492 5.91 25.44 -14.11
C ALA A 492 6.10 23.95 -14.42
N VAL A 493 7.03 23.28 -13.71
CA VAL A 493 7.27 21.84 -13.86
C VAL A 493 6.03 21.02 -13.47
N GLY A 494 5.35 21.39 -12.39
CA GLY A 494 4.09 20.76 -11.99
C GLY A 494 3.03 20.89 -13.07
N ASN A 495 2.87 22.07 -13.66
CA ASN A 495 1.90 22.31 -14.73
C ASN A 495 2.21 21.47 -15.97
N VAL A 496 3.45 21.47 -16.44
CA VAL A 496 3.87 20.65 -17.58
C VAL A 496 3.61 19.16 -17.30
N ALA A 497 3.96 18.66 -16.10
CA ALA A 497 3.69 17.27 -15.72
C ALA A 497 2.19 16.94 -15.73
N THR A 498 1.33 17.83 -15.21
CA THR A 498 -0.13 17.60 -15.23
C THR A 498 -0.72 17.57 -16.62
N VAL A 499 -0.28 18.46 -17.51
CA VAL A 499 -0.75 18.52 -18.90
C VAL A 499 -0.28 17.30 -19.67
N MET A 500 0.99 16.89 -19.52
CA MET A 500 1.53 15.68 -20.14
C MET A 500 0.82 14.42 -19.63
N CYS A 501 0.60 14.30 -18.32
CA CYS A 501 -0.16 13.20 -17.73
C CYS A 501 -1.57 13.11 -18.33
N PHE A 502 -2.29 14.25 -18.37
CA PHE A 502 -3.63 14.31 -18.94
C PHE A 502 -3.65 13.94 -20.43
N ALA A 503 -2.71 14.46 -21.23
CA ALA A 503 -2.59 14.14 -22.65
C ALA A 503 -2.32 12.64 -22.89
N ILE A 504 -1.40 12.04 -22.13
CA ILE A 504 -1.10 10.60 -22.24
C ILE A 504 -2.32 9.77 -21.82
N CYS A 505 -3.03 10.15 -20.77
CA CYS A 505 -4.26 9.46 -20.36
C CYS A 505 -5.37 9.56 -21.43
N LEU A 506 -5.46 10.66 -22.18
CA LEU A 506 -6.38 10.75 -23.32
C LEU A 506 -5.98 9.80 -24.46
N ILE A 507 -4.68 9.68 -24.77
CA ILE A 507 -4.17 8.72 -25.76
C ILE A 507 -4.49 7.29 -25.32
N LEU A 508 -4.25 6.96 -24.05
CA LEU A 508 -4.61 5.66 -23.47
C LEU A 508 -6.11 5.38 -23.55
N ASN A 509 -6.96 6.40 -23.34
CA ASN A 509 -8.41 6.26 -23.45
C ASN A 509 -8.84 5.90 -24.87
N VAL A 510 -8.20 6.50 -25.88
CA VAL A 510 -8.43 6.17 -27.29
C VAL A 510 -8.00 4.73 -27.59
N ASN A 511 -6.83 4.31 -27.12
CA ASN A 511 -6.29 2.98 -27.46
C ASN A 511 -6.95 1.81 -26.67
N LEU A 512 -7.40 2.03 -25.43
CA LEU A 512 -7.93 0.95 -24.57
C LEU A 512 -9.46 0.85 -24.56
N THR A 513 -10.16 1.95 -24.84
CA THR A 513 -11.64 2.02 -24.73
C THR A 513 -12.31 2.61 -25.97
N ASP A 514 -11.56 2.71 -27.07
CA ASP A 514 -11.99 3.33 -28.33
C ASP A 514 -12.52 4.77 -28.13
N GLY A 515 -11.97 5.49 -27.15
CA GLY A 515 -12.34 6.86 -26.86
C GLY A 515 -13.67 7.00 -26.10
N SER A 516 -13.89 6.16 -25.09
CA SER A 516 -15.11 6.20 -24.27
C SER A 516 -15.41 7.59 -23.71
N ASN A 517 -16.61 8.09 -24.01
CA ASN A 517 -17.09 9.40 -23.57
C ASN A 517 -17.25 9.50 -22.04
N ARG A 518 -17.31 8.36 -21.33
CA ARG A 518 -17.44 8.35 -19.86
C ARG A 518 -16.11 8.59 -19.17
N ALA A 519 -15.00 8.22 -19.80
CA ALA A 519 -13.67 8.33 -19.22
C ALA A 519 -13.22 9.77 -19.00
N ILE A 520 -13.67 10.72 -19.84
CA ILE A 520 -13.31 12.14 -19.69
C ILE A 520 -13.72 12.71 -18.32
N PHE A 521 -14.84 12.24 -17.75
CA PHE A 521 -15.28 12.66 -16.42
C PHE A 521 -14.35 12.19 -15.29
N PHE A 522 -13.65 11.07 -15.50
CA PHE A 522 -12.64 10.55 -14.58
C PHE A 522 -11.25 11.16 -14.81
N LEU A 523 -10.93 11.54 -16.05
CA LEU A 523 -9.63 12.12 -16.42
C LEU A 523 -9.54 13.63 -16.17
N ALA A 524 -10.61 14.39 -16.42
CA ALA A 524 -10.60 15.84 -16.27
C ALA A 524 -10.21 16.34 -14.85
N PRO A 525 -10.56 15.66 -13.74
CA PRO A 525 -10.09 16.01 -12.40
C PRO A 525 -8.56 16.05 -12.23
N ILE A 526 -7.77 15.39 -13.10
CA ILE A 526 -6.29 15.48 -13.07
C ILE A 526 -5.84 16.94 -13.20
N LEU A 527 -6.57 17.76 -13.98
CA LEU A 527 -6.26 19.18 -14.19
C LEU A 527 -6.47 20.03 -12.93
N LEU A 528 -7.13 19.50 -11.89
CA LEU A 528 -7.17 20.17 -10.59
C LEU A 528 -5.77 20.28 -9.97
N LEU A 529 -4.80 19.49 -10.42
CA LEU A 529 -3.41 19.54 -9.98
C LEU A 529 -2.61 20.72 -10.56
N LEU A 530 -3.18 21.48 -11.50
CA LEU A 530 -2.56 22.71 -12.02
C LEU A 530 -2.29 23.70 -10.87
N ASN A 531 -1.09 24.26 -10.89
CA ASN A 531 -0.59 25.26 -9.97
C ASN A 531 -0.67 26.66 -10.60
N GLN A 532 -0.78 27.68 -9.74
CA GLN A 532 -0.68 29.06 -10.18
C GLN A 532 0.76 29.35 -10.62
N ASP A 533 0.92 29.91 -11.81
CA ASP A 533 2.22 30.20 -12.39
C ASP A 533 2.19 31.52 -13.15
N SER A 534 3.25 32.32 -13.02
CA SER A 534 3.40 33.60 -13.72
C SER A 534 3.68 33.41 -15.21
N ASP A 535 4.30 32.28 -15.59
CA ASP A 535 4.91 32.14 -16.90
C ASP A 535 3.95 31.49 -17.92
N PHE A 536 3.15 30.50 -17.50
CA PHE A 536 2.21 29.81 -18.38
C PHE A 536 0.77 30.32 -18.32
N VAL A 537 0.27 30.74 -17.15
CA VAL A 537 -1.11 31.20 -16.98
C VAL A 537 -1.16 32.37 -16.01
N ALA A 538 -0.68 33.53 -16.46
CA ALA A 538 -0.54 34.78 -15.68
C ALA A 538 -1.85 35.37 -15.07
N GLY A 539 -2.98 34.65 -15.15
CA GLY A 539 -4.26 35.01 -14.54
C GLY A 539 -4.88 33.93 -13.65
N PHE A 540 -4.26 32.74 -13.54
CA PHE A 540 -4.83 31.59 -12.83
C PHE A 540 -4.67 31.74 -11.31
N GLY A 541 -5.78 31.93 -10.60
CA GLY A 541 -5.82 32.00 -9.14
C GLY A 541 -6.61 30.86 -8.48
N ASP A 542 -6.55 30.74 -7.15
CA ASP A 542 -7.22 29.67 -6.38
C ASP A 542 -8.74 29.64 -6.60
N LYS A 543 -9.31 30.80 -6.95
CA LYS A 543 -10.73 30.93 -7.29
C LYS A 543 -11.06 30.15 -8.57
N GLN A 544 -10.18 30.17 -9.57
CA GLN A 544 -10.42 29.64 -10.91
C GLN A 544 -10.07 28.15 -11.05
N ARG A 545 -9.82 27.44 -9.95
CA ARG A 545 -9.35 26.05 -9.93
C ARG A 545 -10.20 25.06 -10.75
N TYR A 546 -11.51 25.30 -10.87
CA TYR A 546 -12.43 24.41 -11.59
C TYR A 546 -12.53 24.72 -13.09
N PHE A 547 -12.02 25.87 -13.55
CA PHE A 547 -12.12 26.29 -14.95
C PHE A 547 -11.49 25.31 -15.95
N PRO A 548 -10.25 24.81 -15.74
CA PRO A 548 -9.62 23.89 -16.71
C PRO A 548 -10.41 22.59 -16.86
N VAL A 549 -11.01 22.11 -15.78
CA VAL A 549 -11.83 20.87 -15.77
C VAL A 549 -13.08 21.04 -16.63
N THR A 550 -13.81 22.15 -16.45
CA THR A 550 -15.09 22.38 -17.14
C THR A 550 -14.88 22.64 -18.63
N VAL A 551 -13.86 23.42 -18.97
CA VAL A 551 -13.46 23.71 -20.35
C VAL A 551 -13.08 22.42 -21.07
N VAL A 552 -12.21 21.60 -20.49
CA VAL A 552 -11.70 20.40 -21.16
C VAL A 552 -12.79 19.35 -21.38
N ILE A 553 -13.72 19.16 -20.43
CA ILE A 553 -14.88 18.28 -20.65
C ILE A 553 -15.74 18.77 -21.82
N SER A 554 -16.06 20.08 -21.85
CA SER A 554 -16.88 20.66 -22.92
C SER A 554 -16.17 20.59 -24.29
N ALA A 555 -14.88 20.89 -24.34
CA ALA A 555 -14.08 20.85 -25.57
C ALA A 555 -13.90 19.43 -26.09
N TYR A 556 -13.62 18.46 -25.21
CA TYR A 556 -13.47 17.06 -25.58
C TYR A 556 -14.77 16.50 -26.18
N LEU A 557 -15.92 16.73 -25.54
CA LEU A 557 -17.21 16.27 -26.05
C LEU A 557 -17.60 16.96 -27.36
N ALA A 558 -17.28 18.25 -27.53
CA ALA A 558 -17.52 18.96 -28.78
C ALA A 558 -16.65 18.45 -29.93
N LEU A 559 -15.35 18.26 -29.70
CA LEU A 559 -14.41 17.75 -30.71
C LEU A 559 -14.73 16.29 -31.09
N THR A 560 -15.00 15.44 -30.10
CA THR A 560 -15.39 14.05 -30.38
C THR A 560 -16.75 13.95 -31.04
N ALA A 561 -17.69 14.88 -30.78
CA ALA A 561 -18.97 14.94 -31.48
C ALA A 561 -18.77 15.33 -32.96
N LEU A 562 -17.94 16.34 -33.23
CA LEU A 562 -17.57 16.73 -34.60
C LEU A 562 -16.89 15.58 -35.34
N TYR A 563 -15.97 14.86 -34.67
CA TYR A 563 -15.31 13.70 -35.25
C TYR A 563 -16.30 12.58 -35.59
N SER A 564 -17.25 12.24 -34.70
CA SER A 564 -18.27 11.22 -35.05
C SER A 564 -19.17 11.65 -36.20
N ILE A 565 -19.58 12.93 -36.25
CA ILE A 565 -20.39 13.42 -37.38
C ILE A 565 -19.60 13.26 -38.69
N TYR A 566 -18.30 13.57 -38.67
CA TYR A 566 -17.43 13.41 -39.83
C TYR A 566 -17.27 11.93 -40.24
N GLU A 567 -17.04 11.04 -39.26
CA GLU A 567 -16.90 9.60 -39.47
C GLU A 567 -18.18 8.99 -40.06
N ASP A 568 -19.34 9.35 -39.52
CA ASP A 568 -20.66 8.89 -39.99
C ASP A 568 -20.97 9.34 -41.43
N ILE A 569 -20.46 10.51 -41.85
CA ILE A 569 -20.60 11.00 -43.23
C ILE A 569 -19.71 10.20 -44.19
N TRP A 570 -18.51 9.82 -43.76
CA TRP A 570 -17.51 9.19 -44.62
C TRP A 570 -17.70 7.67 -44.75
N HIS A 571 -18.04 7.00 -43.66
CA HIS A 571 -18.22 5.54 -43.62
C HIS A 571 -19.66 5.10 -43.89
N GLY A 572 -20.58 6.05 -44.05
CA GLY A 572 -22.01 5.79 -44.25
C GLY A 572 -22.71 5.54 -42.93
N ASN A 573 -23.89 6.14 -42.78
CA ASN A 573 -24.65 6.11 -41.54
C ASN A 573 -25.39 4.78 -41.37
N ALA A 574 -24.93 3.93 -40.44
CA ALA A 574 -25.55 2.64 -40.16
C ALA A 574 -26.94 2.73 -39.48
N GLY A 575 -27.29 3.88 -38.87
CA GLY A 575 -28.51 4.05 -38.08
C GLY A 575 -29.57 4.96 -38.75
N TRP A 576 -29.33 6.27 -38.75
CA TRP A 576 -30.36 7.26 -39.14
C TRP A 576 -30.63 7.27 -40.66
N GLY A 577 -29.62 7.01 -41.49
CA GLY A 577 -29.77 6.85 -42.94
C GLY A 577 -30.55 5.59 -43.33
N LEU A 578 -30.41 4.51 -42.54
CA LEU A 578 -31.07 3.23 -42.79
C LEU A 578 -32.54 3.21 -42.33
N GLU A 579 -32.85 3.87 -41.21
CA GLU A 579 -34.20 3.86 -40.61
C GLU A 579 -35.15 4.91 -41.21
N ILE A 580 -34.64 6.06 -41.65
CA ILE A 580 -35.46 7.21 -42.07
C ILE A 580 -35.25 7.56 -43.56
N GLY A 581 -34.21 7.04 -44.22
CA GLY A 581 -33.99 7.20 -45.66
C GLY A 581 -33.66 8.63 -46.12
N GLY A 582 -33.17 9.49 -45.21
CA GLY A 582 -32.81 10.87 -45.52
C GLY A 582 -31.40 11.03 -46.11
N PRO A 583 -31.10 12.13 -46.85
CA PRO A 583 -29.74 12.40 -47.33
C PRO A 583 -28.76 12.64 -46.18
N ASP A 584 -27.55 12.07 -46.27
CA ASP A 584 -26.50 12.18 -45.23
C ASP A 584 -26.11 13.64 -44.90
N TRP A 585 -26.27 14.56 -45.85
CA TRP A 585 -26.05 15.99 -45.61
C TRP A 585 -27.04 16.59 -44.60
N PHE A 586 -28.29 16.14 -44.59
CA PHE A 586 -29.29 16.63 -43.64
C PHE A 586 -28.97 16.19 -42.21
N PHE A 587 -28.47 14.96 -42.04
CA PHE A 587 -27.96 14.46 -40.77
C PHE A 587 -26.83 15.34 -40.23
N ALA A 588 -25.85 15.66 -41.09
CA ALA A 588 -24.71 16.49 -40.74
C ALA A 588 -25.15 17.90 -40.30
N VAL A 589 -25.97 18.57 -41.11
CA VAL A 589 -26.46 19.94 -40.83
C VAL A 589 -27.29 19.97 -39.55
N LYS A 590 -28.18 19.00 -39.35
CA LYS A 590 -29.00 18.88 -38.13
C LYS A 590 -28.12 18.76 -36.89
N ASN A 591 -27.19 17.81 -36.86
CA ASN A 591 -26.38 17.55 -35.67
C ASN A 591 -25.33 18.65 -35.42
N VAL A 592 -24.78 19.30 -36.46
CA VAL A 592 -23.91 20.47 -36.30
C VAL A 592 -24.68 21.67 -35.75
N ALA A 593 -25.89 21.94 -36.24
CA ALA A 593 -26.74 23.00 -35.71
C ALA A 593 -27.10 22.76 -34.23
N LEU A 594 -27.45 21.51 -33.88
CA LEU A 594 -27.74 21.12 -32.49
C LEU A 594 -26.50 21.18 -31.58
N LEU A 595 -25.30 20.96 -32.11
CA LEU A 595 -24.04 21.15 -31.38
C LEU A 595 -23.79 22.64 -31.10
N ILE A 596 -23.90 23.50 -32.12
CA ILE A 596 -23.70 24.96 -31.98
C ILE A 596 -24.67 25.54 -30.94
N LEU A 597 -25.90 25.04 -30.91
CA LEU A 597 -26.93 25.44 -29.97
C LEU A 597 -26.52 25.25 -28.49
N THR A 598 -25.61 24.31 -28.20
CA THR A 598 -25.12 24.06 -26.83
C THR A 598 -24.03 25.02 -26.36
N PHE A 599 -23.30 25.67 -27.27
CA PHE A 599 -22.13 26.50 -26.90
C PHE A 599 -22.44 27.70 -25.98
N PRO A 600 -23.55 28.44 -26.14
CA PRO A 600 -23.85 29.59 -25.29
C PRO A 600 -23.87 29.27 -23.79
N SER A 601 -24.44 28.13 -23.37
CA SER A 601 -24.44 27.75 -21.96
C SER A 601 -23.04 27.43 -21.42
N HIS A 602 -22.20 26.74 -22.20
CA HIS A 602 -20.84 26.38 -21.79
C HIS A 602 -19.93 27.62 -21.73
N ILE A 603 -20.08 28.56 -22.67
CA ILE A 603 -19.32 29.81 -22.69
C ILE A 603 -19.67 30.70 -21.50
N LEU A 604 -20.97 30.88 -21.22
CA LEU A 604 -21.41 31.68 -20.06
C LEU A 604 -20.95 31.07 -18.74
N PHE A 605 -21.04 29.75 -18.61
CA PHE A 605 -20.57 29.05 -17.41
C PHE A 605 -19.06 29.16 -17.24
N ASN A 606 -18.27 28.90 -18.28
CA ASN A 606 -16.81 29.02 -18.22
C ASN A 606 -16.37 30.46 -17.92
N ARG A 607 -17.05 31.47 -18.47
CA ARG A 607 -16.82 32.88 -18.12
C ARG A 607 -17.14 33.15 -16.65
N PHE A 608 -18.21 32.57 -16.11
CA PHE A 608 -18.58 32.68 -14.71
C PHE A 608 -17.52 32.05 -13.79
N VAL A 609 -17.08 30.82 -14.08
CA VAL A 609 -16.02 30.13 -13.33
C VAL A 609 -14.67 30.86 -13.42
N TRP A 610 -14.40 31.57 -14.52
CA TRP A 610 -13.18 32.38 -14.63
C TRP A 610 -13.24 33.68 -13.80
N SER A 611 -14.34 34.42 -13.90
CA SER A 611 -14.45 35.77 -13.34
C SER A 611 -14.91 35.79 -11.88
N TYR A 612 -15.71 34.81 -11.43
CA TYR A 612 -16.39 34.81 -10.13
C TYR A 612 -17.09 36.14 -9.79
N THR A 613 -17.45 36.91 -10.80
CA THR A 613 -18.11 38.20 -10.60
C THR A 613 -19.55 37.97 -10.20
N LYS A 614 -20.03 38.74 -9.21
CA LYS A 614 -21.41 38.70 -8.76
C LYS A 614 -22.30 39.16 -9.92
N HIS A 615 -23.00 38.22 -10.55
CA HIS A 615 -24.03 38.52 -11.53
C HIS A 615 -25.39 38.32 -10.88
N THR A 616 -26.22 39.37 -10.93
CA THR A 616 -27.60 39.38 -10.45
C THR A 616 -28.59 38.89 -11.51
N ASP A 617 -28.12 38.65 -12.73
CA ASP A 617 -28.99 38.52 -13.89
C ASP A 617 -29.43 37.07 -14.10
N PRO A 618 -30.71 36.81 -14.46
CA PRO A 618 -31.22 35.47 -14.80
C PRO A 618 -30.77 34.98 -16.18
N THR A 619 -29.78 35.63 -16.80
CA THR A 619 -29.21 35.27 -18.11
C THR A 619 -28.80 33.80 -18.24
N PRO A 620 -28.27 33.09 -17.23
CA PRO A 620 -27.96 31.66 -17.40
C PRO A 620 -29.22 30.80 -17.56
N LEU A 621 -30.35 31.14 -16.91
CA LEU A 621 -31.61 30.40 -17.05
C LEU A 621 -32.20 30.47 -18.46
N LEU A 622 -31.92 31.56 -19.20
CA LEU A 622 -32.35 31.73 -20.59
C LEU A 622 -31.70 30.72 -21.54
N THR A 623 -30.58 30.10 -21.14
CA THR A 623 -29.88 29.09 -21.96
C THR A 623 -30.40 27.67 -21.78
N ILE A 624 -31.24 27.41 -20.77
CA ILE A 624 -31.88 26.09 -20.55
C ILE A 624 -32.77 25.67 -21.73
N PRO A 625 -33.73 26.49 -22.23
CA PRO A 625 -34.56 26.10 -23.37
C PRO A 625 -33.74 25.91 -24.65
N LEU A 626 -32.57 26.56 -24.76
CA LEU A 626 -31.67 26.42 -25.90
C LEU A 626 -31.01 25.04 -25.94
N ASN A 627 -30.71 24.43 -24.79
CA ASN A 627 -30.10 23.10 -24.72
C ASN A 627 -31.11 21.94 -24.87
N LEU A 628 -32.40 22.21 -24.70
CA LEU A 628 -33.45 21.19 -24.67
C LEU A 628 -33.64 20.49 -26.04
N PRO A 629 -33.63 21.19 -27.19
CA PRO A 629 -33.59 20.56 -28.51
C PRO A 629 -32.38 19.64 -28.70
N SER A 630 -31.20 20.04 -28.19
CA SER A 630 -29.97 19.24 -28.29
C SER A 630 -30.00 17.96 -27.43
N VAL A 631 -30.87 17.87 -26.44
CA VAL A 631 -31.06 16.64 -25.63
C VAL A 631 -32.08 15.70 -26.28
N ILE A 632 -33.14 16.25 -26.86
CA ILE A 632 -34.28 15.47 -27.37
C ILE A 632 -34.09 15.04 -28.83
N MET A 633 -33.60 15.93 -29.71
CA MET A 633 -33.67 15.75 -31.17
C MET A 633 -32.37 15.22 -31.81
N THR A 634 -31.27 15.16 -31.06
CA THR A 634 -29.98 14.67 -31.59
C THR A 634 -29.93 13.16 -31.63
N ASP A 635 -29.27 12.60 -32.63
CA ASP A 635 -29.02 11.16 -32.70
C ASP A 635 -27.69 10.78 -32.03
N VAL A 636 -26.75 11.74 -31.94
CA VAL A 636 -25.42 11.54 -31.38
C VAL A 636 -25.44 11.67 -29.85
N LEU A 637 -25.10 10.58 -29.16
CA LEU A 637 -25.07 10.52 -27.69
C LEU A 637 -24.15 11.57 -27.04
N LYS A 638 -23.06 11.95 -27.70
CA LYS A 638 -22.12 12.99 -27.23
C LYS A 638 -22.79 14.37 -27.10
N ILE A 639 -23.66 14.73 -28.06
CA ILE A 639 -24.37 16.00 -28.05
C ILE A 639 -25.47 15.99 -26.98
N LYS A 640 -26.14 14.84 -26.75
CA LYS A 640 -27.08 14.67 -25.63
C LYS A 640 -26.42 14.93 -24.29
N ILE A 641 -25.25 14.33 -24.05
CA ILE A 641 -24.47 14.55 -22.82
C ILE A 641 -24.09 16.02 -22.70
N LEU A 642 -23.61 16.65 -23.78
CA LEU A 642 -23.21 18.05 -23.78
C LEU A 642 -24.38 19.01 -23.50
N GLY A 643 -25.57 18.72 -24.04
CA GLY A 643 -26.80 19.47 -23.78
C GLY A 643 -27.28 19.33 -22.33
N LEU A 644 -27.30 18.10 -21.78
CA LEU A 644 -27.61 17.85 -20.37
C LEU A 644 -26.65 18.59 -19.44
N LEU A 645 -25.37 18.57 -19.76
CA LEU A 645 -24.32 19.24 -19.00
C LEU A 645 -24.46 20.77 -19.07
N GLY A 646 -24.90 21.31 -20.22
CA GLY A 646 -25.27 22.72 -20.37
C GLY A 646 -26.44 23.15 -19.47
N ILE A 647 -27.47 22.30 -19.32
CA ILE A 647 -28.59 22.53 -18.38
C ILE A 647 -28.09 22.52 -16.94
N ILE A 648 -27.25 21.55 -16.57
CA ILE A 648 -26.65 21.47 -15.23
C ILE A 648 -25.81 22.71 -14.94
N TYR A 649 -24.97 23.14 -15.88
CA TYR A 649 -24.15 24.35 -15.74
C TYR A 649 -24.98 25.62 -15.51
N ALA A 650 -26.06 25.81 -16.26
CA ALA A 650 -26.98 26.92 -16.07
C ALA A 650 -27.63 26.91 -14.67
N LEU A 651 -28.07 25.73 -14.20
CA LEU A 651 -28.68 25.56 -12.88
C LEU A 651 -27.66 25.81 -11.75
N VAL A 652 -26.47 25.22 -11.85
CA VAL A 652 -25.40 25.38 -10.85
C VAL A 652 -24.96 26.84 -10.75
N GLN A 653 -24.77 27.51 -11.88
CA GLN A 653 -24.44 28.93 -11.92
C GLN A 653 -25.52 29.78 -11.24
N TYR A 654 -26.80 29.48 -11.49
CA TYR A 654 -27.91 30.18 -10.84
C TYR A 654 -27.96 29.93 -9.33
N MET A 655 -27.76 28.68 -8.88
CA MET A 655 -27.76 28.36 -7.44
C MET A 655 -26.60 29.04 -6.69
N ILE A 656 -25.39 29.01 -7.26
CA ILE A 656 -24.21 29.62 -6.65
C ILE A 656 -24.36 31.14 -6.59
N SER A 657 -24.79 31.78 -7.68
CA SER A 657 -25.01 33.24 -7.71
C SER A 657 -26.08 33.67 -6.70
N ARG A 658 -27.18 32.93 -6.59
CA ARG A 658 -28.23 33.17 -5.58
C ARG A 658 -27.70 33.01 -4.15
N GLN A 659 -26.91 31.97 -3.87
CA GLN A 659 -26.32 31.75 -2.55
C GLN A 659 -25.32 32.86 -2.17
N GLN A 660 -24.52 33.33 -3.12
CA GLN A 660 -23.60 34.45 -2.92
C GLN A 660 -24.35 35.77 -2.67
N TYR A 661 -25.47 35.98 -3.36
CA TYR A 661 -26.33 37.15 -3.13
C TYR A 661 -26.93 37.14 -1.71
N ILE A 662 -27.54 36.03 -1.30
CA ILE A 662 -28.11 35.87 0.05
C ILE A 662 -27.03 36.00 1.14
N SER A 663 -25.85 35.41 0.94
CA SER A 663 -24.75 35.52 1.90
C SER A 663 -24.19 36.94 1.97
N GLY A 664 -24.14 37.66 0.84
CA GLY A 664 -23.74 39.07 0.81
C GLY A 664 -24.72 39.99 1.55
N LEU A 665 -26.03 39.71 1.46
CA LEU A 665 -27.06 40.42 2.21
C LEU A 665 -26.98 40.19 3.73
N LYS A 666 -26.37 39.11 4.21
CA LYS A 666 -26.16 38.87 5.66
C LYS A 666 -24.99 39.66 6.26
N TYR A 667 -24.13 40.24 5.43
CA TYR A 667 -22.96 41.03 5.85
C TYR A 667 -23.20 42.55 5.79
N ILE A 668 -24.31 42.98 5.18
CA ILE A 668 -24.85 44.34 5.21
C ILE A 668 -25.86 44.38 6.37
#